data_AF-A0A957B5Y8-F1
#
_entry.id   AF-A0A957B5Y8-F1
#
_cell.length_a   1.000
_cell.length_b   1.000
_cell.length_c   1.000
_cell.angle_alpha   90.00
_cell.angle_beta   90.00
_cell.angle_gamma   90.00
#
_symmetry.space_group_name_H-M   'P 1'
#
loop_
_entity.id
_entity.type
_entity.pdbx_description
1 polymer ?
#
loop_
_entity_poly.entity_id
_entity_poly.type
_entity_poly.pdbx_seq_one_letter_code
_entity_poly.pdbx_strand_id
1 'polypeptide(L)'
;MINANSAPQQNPGLPDTQAENAMPQPSVRLVQGAFAQLEQALAAGPRALRRQMHALSACWKASNTPNLKPMPVIRPFSSYDPLVKMAPYLSRGQVLQLVQAIHDLHDESERIPLLVEVAAYLPSQQAIQIMRIAWSAVNDMPQPYPRARTLLNMSRLLQQVTINSQRENGIARILSVAQRMRNPDAFIRSLVVLAPHLPEETSINVQRSVLSSLKRLKHDTFSSQFLVALAPHLPNQLQAPAMELAFKIKSPTDRLRSLVALAQYLPGHYRDNLLHAALETIISEESESMRVQMLMDFVPALDMVQGQPTLYRELIDKITTSAVLISRGVLRARALVAMAVHTGADMHGAALADLHNLDDERECALLLQNLAPYLSSNMLVASLAVVHTMRDESARTDSLCTLARYMPENGRMQTVKDALEAASNLPNPFERVKAYIALLDVLSPELKEKTLAIAVETARSINNERTQARALTMLSAYLPVKLLSRAADILAALSEPEIQVSGLIGLYEALNEDERDLAVREMLLCASRIDVEYRRAKALVQIAPYVPATLASQLMDMAKDIDDPADKAHVLLAASAKLPAQVRGPFIRRAQATAADIEDGYDQAAALAALIPLLPNSEKERYQDTIIEVINRIGDDYDKASAIALLAPIMANEQGHPEDVMPKLPASAELLRQGLAASLQISDAVLREQCLGDGLQQGIDGGMVEDSFALWSYLLPQIASLPSDA
;
A
#
# COMPACT_ATOMS: atom_id res chain seq x y z
N MET A 1 41.13 -15.66 -53.50
CA MET A 1 42.28 -16.23 -54.24
C MET A 1 43.40 -16.46 -53.25
N ILE A 2 44.18 -17.55 -53.39
CA ILE A 2 45.56 -17.74 -52.83
C ILE A 2 45.58 -17.84 -51.28
N ASN A 3 45.85 -18.97 -50.58
CA ASN A 3 46.98 -19.93 -50.54
C ASN A 3 48.34 -19.32 -50.13
N ALA A 4 49.28 -19.98 -49.42
CA ALA A 4 49.30 -21.17 -48.55
C ALA A 4 50.71 -21.27 -47.87
N ASN A 5 51.04 -22.41 -47.26
CA ASN A 5 52.41 -22.92 -46.91
C ASN A 5 53.09 -22.33 -45.64
N SER A 6 53.95 -23.06 -44.89
CA SER A 6 54.20 -24.52 -44.77
C SER A 6 55.07 -24.87 -43.53
N ALA A 7 55.20 -26.16 -43.16
CA ALA A 7 56.12 -26.72 -42.13
C ALA A 7 57.53 -27.06 -42.75
N PRO A 8 58.43 -28.00 -42.30
CA PRO A 8 58.27 -29.21 -41.43
C PRO A 8 59.51 -29.69 -40.55
N GLN A 9 59.41 -30.92 -39.96
CA GLN A 9 60.49 -31.94 -39.70
C GLN A 9 61.52 -31.72 -38.52
N GLN A 10 62.25 -32.69 -37.89
CA GLN A 10 62.60 -34.16 -38.06
C GLN A 10 62.61 -34.99 -36.71
N ASN A 11 63.16 -36.23 -36.68
CA ASN A 11 63.25 -37.27 -35.58
C ASN A 11 64.44 -38.27 -35.92
N PRO A 12 64.93 -39.34 -35.18
CA PRO A 12 64.60 -40.05 -33.89
C PRO A 12 65.84 -40.20 -32.92
N GLY A 13 66.01 -41.11 -31.91
CA GLY A 13 65.14 -42.03 -31.12
C GLY A 13 65.74 -43.44 -30.75
N LEU A 14 65.53 -43.92 -29.50
CA LEU A 14 65.75 -45.30 -28.89
C LEU A 14 67.20 -45.80 -28.60
N PRO A 15 67.47 -46.80 -27.67
CA PRO A 15 66.55 -47.63 -26.84
C PRO A 15 66.86 -47.81 -25.30
N ASP A 16 65.88 -48.40 -24.58
CA ASP A 16 65.81 -49.19 -23.31
C ASP A 16 66.87 -49.17 -22.16
N THR A 17 66.42 -48.97 -20.89
CA THR A 17 66.37 -50.01 -19.81
C THR A 17 65.66 -49.57 -18.50
N GLN A 18 65.27 -50.57 -17.69
CA GLN A 18 64.38 -50.65 -16.49
C GLN A 18 64.20 -49.49 -15.45
N ALA A 19 62.90 -49.25 -15.12
CA ALA A 19 62.25 -49.06 -13.81
C ALA A 19 62.71 -48.01 -12.74
N GLU A 20 61.84 -47.02 -12.44
CA GLU A 20 61.12 -46.89 -11.14
C GLU A 20 59.98 -45.83 -11.13
N ASN A 21 59.02 -46.01 -10.21
CA ASN A 21 58.10 -45.04 -9.58
C ASN A 21 57.53 -43.80 -10.35
N ALA A 22 56.31 -43.90 -10.91
CA ALA A 22 55.33 -42.79 -11.01
C ALA A 22 53.89 -43.29 -11.29
N MET A 23 52.85 -42.60 -10.80
CA MET A 23 51.43 -42.91 -11.11
C MET A 23 50.96 -42.27 -12.44
N PRO A 24 50.24 -43.01 -13.30
CA PRO A 24 49.45 -42.44 -14.39
C PRO A 24 47.97 -42.26 -14.00
N GLN A 25 47.45 -41.03 -14.06
CA GLN A 25 46.00 -40.78 -13.93
C GLN A 25 45.22 -41.30 -15.16
N PRO A 26 43.98 -41.79 -15.00
CA PRO A 26 43.06 -41.97 -16.11
C PRO A 26 42.82 -40.65 -16.85
N SER A 27 43.12 -40.62 -18.15
CA SER A 27 43.29 -39.35 -18.87
C SER A 27 41.99 -38.54 -19.01
N VAL A 28 42.12 -37.21 -18.87
CA VAL A 28 41.07 -36.18 -19.06
C VAL A 28 40.26 -36.35 -20.36
N ARG A 29 40.85 -36.94 -21.41
CA ARG A 29 40.19 -37.19 -22.71
C ARG A 29 39.02 -38.17 -22.65
N LEU A 30 39.00 -39.13 -21.71
CA LEU A 30 37.87 -40.08 -21.60
C LEU A 30 36.61 -39.39 -21.07
N VAL A 31 36.75 -38.51 -20.08
CA VAL A 31 35.63 -37.73 -19.52
C VAL A 31 35.15 -36.67 -20.52
N GLN A 32 36.08 -35.92 -21.14
CA GLN A 32 35.73 -34.91 -22.14
C GLN A 32 35.07 -35.52 -23.40
N GLY A 33 35.52 -36.70 -23.84
CA GLY A 33 34.93 -37.41 -24.97
C GLY A 33 33.49 -37.87 -24.74
N ALA A 34 33.15 -38.29 -23.52
CA ALA A 34 31.79 -38.65 -23.14
C ALA A 34 30.86 -37.43 -23.07
N PHE A 35 31.35 -36.31 -22.51
CA PHE A 35 30.56 -35.08 -22.34
C PHE A 35 30.16 -34.45 -23.68
N ALA A 36 31.11 -34.31 -24.61
CA ALA A 36 30.85 -33.72 -25.94
C ALA A 36 29.85 -34.54 -26.79
N GLN A 37 29.78 -35.86 -26.60
CA GLN A 37 28.79 -36.70 -27.27
C GLN A 37 27.39 -36.59 -26.66
N LEU A 38 27.28 -36.26 -25.37
CA LEU A 38 25.99 -36.00 -24.71
C LEU A 38 25.39 -34.67 -25.17
N GLU A 39 26.20 -33.62 -25.30
CA GLU A 39 25.74 -32.31 -25.82
C GLU A 39 25.24 -32.42 -27.27
N GLN A 40 25.96 -33.13 -28.15
CA GLN A 40 25.47 -33.38 -29.52
C GLN A 40 24.18 -34.21 -29.55
N ALA A 41 24.01 -35.19 -28.64
CA ALA A 41 22.80 -36.00 -28.55
C ALA A 41 21.59 -35.23 -27.99
N LEU A 42 21.82 -34.21 -27.15
CA LEU A 42 20.82 -33.24 -26.70
C LEU A 42 20.35 -32.35 -27.85
N ALA A 43 21.28 -31.75 -28.60
CA ALA A 43 20.95 -30.87 -29.74
C ALA A 43 20.21 -31.61 -30.88
N ALA A 44 20.48 -32.90 -31.08
CA ALA A 44 19.81 -33.74 -32.09
C ALA A 44 18.43 -34.29 -31.67
N GLY A 45 17.97 -34.00 -30.45
CA GLY A 45 16.63 -34.30 -29.97
C GLY A 45 16.38 -35.75 -29.48
N PRO A 46 15.16 -36.04 -28.96
CA PRO A 46 14.94 -37.13 -28.00
C PRO A 46 15.25 -38.55 -28.49
N ARG A 47 15.22 -38.80 -29.81
CA ARG A 47 15.54 -40.12 -30.40
C ARG A 47 17.05 -40.39 -30.49
N ALA A 48 17.88 -39.35 -30.56
CA ALA A 48 19.34 -39.49 -30.49
C ALA A 48 19.77 -39.76 -29.05
N LEU A 49 19.33 -38.92 -28.11
CA LEU A 49 19.59 -39.06 -26.67
C LEU A 49 19.24 -40.46 -26.14
N ARG A 50 18.05 -40.97 -26.46
CA ARG A 50 17.62 -42.33 -26.06
C ARG A 50 18.54 -43.44 -26.62
N ARG A 51 19.14 -43.28 -27.81
CA ARG A 51 20.11 -44.24 -28.36
C ARG A 51 21.44 -44.18 -27.63
N GLN A 52 21.96 -42.99 -27.33
CA GLN A 52 23.19 -42.81 -26.54
C GLN A 52 23.06 -43.47 -25.15
N MET A 53 21.92 -43.23 -24.46
CA MET A 53 21.61 -43.85 -23.17
C MET A 53 21.47 -45.38 -23.25
N HIS A 54 20.90 -45.92 -24.34
CA HIS A 54 20.83 -47.37 -24.54
C HIS A 54 22.21 -47.99 -24.80
N ALA A 55 23.14 -47.30 -25.47
CA ALA A 55 24.50 -47.80 -25.67
C ALA A 55 25.27 -47.87 -24.33
N LEU A 56 25.21 -46.81 -23.52
CA LEU A 56 25.79 -46.81 -22.17
C LEU A 56 25.16 -47.88 -21.28
N SER A 57 23.83 -48.04 -21.33
CA SER A 57 23.12 -49.13 -20.63
C SER A 57 23.50 -50.52 -21.16
N ALA A 58 23.89 -50.67 -22.42
CA ALA A 58 24.32 -51.95 -22.98
C ALA A 58 25.74 -52.34 -22.50
N CYS A 59 26.67 -51.37 -22.45
CA CYS A 59 27.98 -51.59 -21.82
C CYS A 59 27.84 -52.02 -20.35
N TRP A 60 26.91 -51.42 -19.61
CA TRP A 60 26.61 -51.77 -18.21
C TRP A 60 25.83 -53.09 -18.04
N LYS A 61 25.14 -53.56 -19.09
CA LYS A 61 24.40 -54.84 -19.10
C LYS A 61 25.23 -56.03 -19.57
N ALA A 62 26.40 -55.80 -20.19
CA ALA A 62 27.34 -56.84 -20.56
C ALA A 62 28.02 -57.53 -19.35
N SER A 63 27.89 -56.96 -18.15
CA SER A 63 28.49 -57.44 -16.89
C SER A 63 27.44 -58.05 -15.94
N ASN A 64 26.63 -58.98 -16.44
CA ASN A 64 25.60 -59.78 -15.74
C ASN A 64 25.66 -61.19 -16.34
N THR A 65 25.42 -62.35 -15.69
CA THR A 65 24.96 -62.78 -14.34
C THR A 65 25.39 -64.28 -14.18
N PRO A 66 25.15 -65.10 -13.11
CA PRO A 66 24.11 -64.99 -12.05
C PRO A 66 24.46 -65.43 -10.60
N ASN A 67 23.80 -64.81 -9.62
CA ASN A 67 22.89 -65.53 -8.68
C ASN A 67 21.99 -64.54 -7.90
N LEU A 68 20.85 -65.01 -7.40
CA LEU A 68 19.88 -64.25 -6.59
C LEU A 68 20.35 -64.20 -5.11
N LYS A 69 19.96 -63.29 -4.19
CA LYS A 69 18.94 -62.20 -4.04
C LYS A 69 19.40 -61.37 -2.79
N PRO A 70 18.77 -60.24 -2.35
CA PRO A 70 17.61 -59.50 -2.85
C PRO A 70 17.86 -57.97 -3.02
N MET A 71 16.80 -57.17 -3.12
CA MET A 71 16.84 -55.70 -2.98
C MET A 71 17.30 -55.27 -1.57
N PRO A 72 17.82 -54.03 -1.40
CA PRO A 72 17.84 -53.39 -0.09
C PRO A 72 16.39 -53.21 0.40
N VAL A 73 16.09 -53.85 1.54
CA VAL A 73 14.83 -53.63 2.24
C VAL A 73 14.86 -52.21 2.82
N ILE A 74 13.87 -51.38 2.48
CA ILE A 74 13.59 -50.15 3.23
C ILE A 74 13.20 -50.62 4.64
N ARG A 75 14.14 -50.58 5.58
CA ARG A 75 13.85 -50.84 6.99
C ARG A 75 12.91 -49.73 7.45
N PRO A 76 11.70 -50.03 7.96
CA PRO A 76 10.96 -49.03 8.73
C PRO A 76 11.83 -48.65 9.93
N PHE A 77 12.05 -47.35 10.12
CA PHE A 77 12.78 -46.81 11.27
C PHE A 77 11.91 -46.89 12.52
N SER A 78 10.63 -46.58 12.37
CA SER A 78 9.60 -46.75 13.39
C SER A 78 8.62 -47.85 13.00
N SER A 79 8.10 -48.60 13.98
CA SER A 79 7.00 -49.55 13.75
C SER A 79 5.72 -48.88 13.17
N TYR A 80 5.61 -47.55 13.27
CA TYR A 80 4.48 -46.75 12.79
C TYR A 80 4.68 -46.15 11.37
N ASP A 81 5.87 -46.27 10.77
CA ASP A 81 6.14 -45.85 9.37
C ASP A 81 5.11 -46.39 8.33
N PRO A 82 4.57 -47.63 8.46
CA PRO A 82 3.53 -48.11 7.54
C PRO A 82 2.21 -47.34 7.63
N LEU A 83 1.86 -46.77 8.79
CA LEU A 83 0.60 -46.05 8.99
C LEU A 83 0.61 -44.67 8.30
N VAL A 84 1.75 -43.96 8.36
CA VAL A 84 1.93 -42.71 7.62
C VAL A 84 1.82 -42.93 6.11
N LYS A 85 2.32 -44.06 5.61
CA LYS A 85 2.17 -44.48 4.20
C LYS A 85 0.72 -44.83 3.80
N MET A 86 -0.20 -44.98 4.77
CA MET A 86 -1.64 -45.10 4.50
C MET A 86 -2.37 -43.76 4.45
N ALA A 87 -1.79 -42.65 4.95
CA ALA A 87 -2.44 -41.33 5.00
C ALA A 87 -3.05 -40.84 3.66
N PRO A 88 -2.45 -41.08 2.46
CA PRO A 88 -3.06 -40.73 1.17
C PRO A 88 -4.42 -41.39 0.88
N TYR A 89 -4.78 -42.45 1.61
CA TYR A 89 -5.96 -43.29 1.39
C TYR A 89 -7.00 -43.14 2.52
N LEU A 90 -6.78 -42.24 3.49
CA LEU A 90 -7.64 -42.02 4.64
C LEU A 90 -8.57 -40.81 4.43
N SER A 91 -9.78 -40.86 5.00
CA SER A 91 -10.66 -39.68 5.07
C SER A 91 -10.14 -38.66 6.08
N ARG A 92 -10.52 -37.38 5.94
CA ARG A 92 -10.06 -36.27 6.81
C ARG A 92 -10.24 -36.55 8.31
N GLY A 93 -11.31 -37.23 8.71
CA GLY A 93 -11.53 -37.64 10.11
C GLY A 93 -10.55 -38.70 10.60
N GLN A 94 -10.19 -39.65 9.73
CA GLN A 94 -9.20 -40.70 10.03
C GLN A 94 -7.77 -40.16 10.02
N VAL A 95 -7.45 -39.17 9.19
CA VAL A 95 -6.16 -38.47 9.24
C VAL A 95 -6.01 -37.73 10.57
N LEU A 96 -7.06 -37.07 11.09
CA LEU A 96 -7.02 -36.44 12.42
C LEU A 96 -6.85 -37.46 13.56
N GLN A 97 -7.48 -38.64 13.47
CA GLN A 97 -7.25 -39.74 14.41
C GLN A 97 -5.81 -40.28 14.34
N LEU A 98 -5.21 -40.35 13.14
CA LEU A 98 -3.80 -40.72 12.97
C LEU A 98 -2.85 -39.68 13.59
N VAL A 99 -3.13 -38.38 13.45
CA VAL A 99 -2.36 -37.31 14.12
C VAL A 99 -2.42 -37.45 15.64
N GLN A 100 -3.60 -37.74 16.21
CA GLN A 100 -3.74 -37.99 17.65
C GLN A 100 -2.93 -39.21 18.10
N ALA A 101 -3.06 -40.36 17.41
CA ALA A 101 -2.33 -41.58 17.73
C ALA A 101 -0.80 -41.44 17.64
N ILE A 102 -0.29 -40.55 16.77
CA ILE A 102 1.14 -40.22 16.70
C ILE A 102 1.54 -39.24 17.83
N HIS A 103 0.66 -38.33 18.24
CA HIS A 103 0.93 -37.37 19.32
C HIS A 103 1.18 -38.07 20.68
N ASP A 104 0.45 -39.17 20.92
CA ASP A 104 0.55 -40.01 22.13
C ASP A 104 1.86 -40.84 22.22
N LEU A 105 2.69 -40.86 21.17
CA LEU A 105 3.99 -41.52 21.18
C LEU A 105 4.97 -40.83 22.15
N HIS A 106 5.65 -41.63 22.97
CA HIS A 106 6.49 -41.13 24.06
C HIS A 106 7.94 -40.80 23.64
N ASP A 107 8.45 -41.35 22.53
CA ASP A 107 9.77 -40.99 22.00
C ASP A 107 9.63 -39.87 20.96
N GLU A 108 10.22 -38.71 21.26
CA GLU A 108 10.23 -37.55 20.38
C GLU A 108 10.98 -37.80 19.06
N SER A 109 11.95 -38.71 19.09
CA SER A 109 12.76 -39.15 17.94
C SER A 109 11.96 -39.92 16.89
N GLU A 110 10.84 -40.55 17.28
CA GLU A 110 9.87 -41.14 16.35
C GLU A 110 8.68 -40.21 16.13
N ARG A 111 8.12 -39.62 17.20
CA ARG A 111 6.92 -38.77 17.14
C ARG A 111 7.04 -37.62 16.15
N ILE A 112 8.11 -36.83 16.25
CA ILE A 112 8.20 -35.55 15.51
C ILE A 112 8.37 -35.76 14.00
N PRO A 113 9.25 -36.66 13.50
CA PRO A 113 9.29 -36.99 12.08
C PRO A 113 7.93 -37.44 11.52
N LEU A 114 7.22 -38.31 12.25
CA LEU A 114 5.93 -38.85 11.83
C LEU A 114 4.82 -37.78 11.82
N LEU A 115 4.80 -36.86 12.79
CA LEU A 115 3.88 -35.71 12.79
C LEU A 115 4.10 -34.82 11.57
N VAL A 116 5.35 -34.49 11.23
CA VAL A 116 5.67 -33.65 10.06
C VAL A 116 5.28 -34.35 8.75
N GLU A 117 5.43 -35.67 8.64
CA GLU A 117 5.02 -36.41 7.44
C GLU A 117 3.48 -36.50 7.29
N VAL A 118 2.73 -36.67 8.37
CA VAL A 118 1.25 -36.64 8.31
C VAL A 118 0.71 -35.23 8.10
N ALA A 119 1.44 -34.19 8.53
CA ALA A 119 1.05 -32.79 8.31
C ALA A 119 0.93 -32.41 6.82
N ALA A 120 1.58 -33.15 5.90
CA ALA A 120 1.40 -32.98 4.45
C ALA A 120 -0.02 -33.30 3.94
N TYR A 121 -0.85 -33.96 4.76
CA TYR A 121 -2.24 -34.31 4.44
C TYR A 121 -3.27 -33.47 5.23
N LEU A 122 -2.82 -32.37 5.87
CA LEU A 122 -3.64 -31.45 6.66
C LEU A 122 -3.78 -30.07 5.97
N PRO A 123 -4.81 -29.27 6.31
CA PRO A 123 -4.92 -27.89 5.87
C PRO A 123 -3.73 -27.03 6.28
N SER A 124 -3.40 -26.02 5.46
CA SER A 124 -2.24 -25.11 5.59
C SER A 124 -1.97 -24.63 7.02
N GLN A 125 -2.99 -24.17 7.76
CA GLN A 125 -2.84 -23.72 9.15
C GLN A 125 -2.43 -24.84 10.13
N GLN A 126 -3.00 -26.04 10.01
CA GLN A 126 -2.70 -27.17 10.88
C GLN A 126 -1.30 -27.73 10.59
N ALA A 127 -0.90 -27.74 9.31
CA ALA A 127 0.46 -28.06 8.90
C ALA A 127 1.49 -27.07 9.50
N ILE A 128 1.20 -25.76 9.48
CA ILE A 128 2.06 -24.72 10.09
C ILE A 128 2.19 -24.91 11.61
N GLN A 129 1.09 -25.24 12.31
CA GLN A 129 1.14 -25.52 13.76
C GLN A 129 2.06 -26.70 14.08
N ILE A 130 1.95 -27.81 13.34
CA ILE A 130 2.83 -28.97 13.52
C ILE A 130 4.29 -28.63 13.16
N MET A 131 4.54 -27.86 12.10
CA MET A 131 5.88 -27.39 11.77
C MET A 131 6.50 -26.54 12.87
N ARG A 132 5.73 -25.69 13.57
CA ARG A 132 6.24 -24.89 14.69
C ARG A 132 6.60 -25.74 15.90
N ILE A 133 5.78 -26.74 16.23
CA ILE A 133 6.05 -27.72 17.30
C ILE A 133 7.34 -28.52 16.97
N ALA A 134 7.46 -28.99 15.72
CA ALA A 134 8.67 -29.66 15.25
C ALA A 134 9.90 -28.75 15.32
N TRP A 135 9.79 -27.48 14.89
CA TRP A 135 10.89 -26.53 14.93
C TRP A 135 11.44 -26.30 16.34
N SER A 136 10.56 -26.21 17.35
CA SER A 136 11.01 -26.04 18.75
C SER A 136 11.83 -27.22 19.27
N ALA A 137 11.57 -28.45 18.82
CA ALA A 137 12.21 -29.67 19.35
C ALA A 137 13.34 -30.23 18.45
N VAL A 138 13.43 -29.81 17.18
CA VAL A 138 14.46 -30.27 16.22
C VAL A 138 15.90 -29.98 16.66
N ASN A 139 16.12 -29.00 17.53
CA ASN A 139 17.45 -28.68 18.06
C ASN A 139 17.92 -29.66 19.15
N ASP A 140 16.99 -30.21 19.93
CA ASP A 140 17.27 -31.10 21.07
C ASP A 140 17.32 -32.58 20.66
N MET A 141 17.03 -32.90 19.39
CA MET A 141 17.13 -34.25 18.83
C MET A 141 18.60 -34.77 18.86
N PRO A 142 18.92 -35.83 19.64
CA PRO A 142 20.29 -36.32 19.79
C PRO A 142 20.72 -37.25 18.63
N GLN A 143 19.77 -37.78 17.87
CA GLN A 143 20.01 -38.71 16.77
C GLN A 143 20.09 -37.95 15.42
N PRO A 144 21.16 -38.11 14.62
CA PRO A 144 21.33 -37.33 13.38
C PRO A 144 20.31 -37.67 12.30
N TYR A 145 19.87 -38.94 12.20
CA TYR A 145 18.92 -39.39 11.17
C TYR A 145 17.49 -38.84 11.36
N PRO A 146 16.83 -38.95 12.53
CA PRO A 146 15.55 -38.29 12.79
C PRO A 146 15.60 -36.78 12.60
N ARG A 147 16.70 -36.14 13.00
CA ARG A 147 16.91 -34.69 12.82
C ARG A 147 16.97 -34.32 11.34
N ALA A 148 17.76 -35.05 10.54
CA ALA A 148 17.82 -34.88 9.09
C ALA A 148 16.46 -35.11 8.42
N ARG A 149 15.80 -36.25 8.71
CA ARG A 149 14.46 -36.60 8.18
C ARG A 149 13.44 -35.51 8.48
N THR A 150 13.39 -35.02 9.73
CA THR A 150 12.47 -33.94 10.13
C THR A 150 12.75 -32.63 9.37
N LEU A 151 14.01 -32.17 9.32
CA LEU A 151 14.40 -30.93 8.65
C LEU A 151 14.11 -30.94 7.14
N LEU A 152 14.44 -32.05 6.45
CA LEU A 152 14.17 -32.21 5.02
C LEU A 152 12.66 -32.23 4.73
N ASN A 153 11.88 -32.97 5.51
CA ASN A 153 10.42 -33.01 5.39
C ASN A 153 9.77 -31.66 5.73
N MET A 154 10.25 -30.93 6.75
CA MET A 154 9.78 -29.58 7.07
C MET A 154 10.07 -28.60 5.93
N SER A 155 11.25 -28.66 5.31
CA SER A 155 11.57 -27.84 4.13
C SER A 155 10.60 -28.11 2.97
N ARG A 156 10.31 -29.39 2.70
CA ARG A 156 9.38 -29.85 1.65
C ARG A 156 7.95 -29.40 1.93
N LEU A 157 7.49 -29.58 3.16
CA LEU A 157 6.16 -29.18 3.61
C LEU A 157 6.01 -27.66 3.58
N LEU A 158 7.04 -26.90 3.97
CA LEU A 158 7.01 -25.43 3.91
C LEU A 158 6.95 -24.93 2.46
N GLN A 159 7.67 -25.56 1.51
CA GLN A 159 7.51 -25.28 0.07
C GLN A 159 6.09 -25.61 -0.44
N GLN A 160 5.51 -26.75 -0.05
CA GLN A 160 4.15 -27.12 -0.44
C GLN A 160 3.10 -26.18 0.16
N VAL A 161 3.26 -25.80 1.43
CA VAL A 161 2.38 -24.88 2.14
C VAL A 161 2.51 -23.46 1.59
N THR A 162 3.69 -22.95 1.22
CA THR A 162 3.78 -21.62 0.58
C THR A 162 3.16 -21.60 -0.82
N ILE A 163 3.31 -22.67 -1.61
CA ILE A 163 2.66 -22.79 -2.93
C ILE A 163 1.13 -22.89 -2.80
N ASN A 164 0.64 -23.67 -1.84
CA ASN A 164 -0.80 -23.79 -1.60
C ASN A 164 -1.38 -22.51 -0.98
N SER A 165 -0.72 -21.92 0.00
CA SER A 165 -1.17 -20.66 0.60
C SER A 165 -1.13 -19.51 -0.41
N GLN A 166 -0.19 -19.46 -1.38
CA GLN A 166 -0.23 -18.48 -2.46
C GLN A 166 -1.38 -18.71 -3.48
N ARG A 167 -1.91 -19.93 -3.59
CA ARG A 167 -3.14 -20.22 -4.36
C ARG A 167 -4.40 -19.89 -3.58
N GLU A 168 -4.37 -20.08 -2.26
CA GLU A 168 -5.44 -19.73 -1.32
C GLU A 168 -5.49 -18.20 -1.04
N ASN A 169 -4.38 -17.47 -1.22
CA ASN A 169 -4.28 -16.03 -0.91
C ASN A 169 -4.87 -15.15 -2.02
N GLY A 170 -5.97 -14.45 -1.71
CA GLY A 170 -6.62 -13.48 -2.58
C GLY A 170 -5.71 -12.37 -3.10
N ILE A 171 -4.74 -11.87 -2.33
CA ILE A 171 -3.80 -10.82 -2.74
C ILE A 171 -2.83 -11.31 -3.81
N ALA A 172 -2.34 -12.55 -3.69
CA ALA A 172 -1.52 -13.17 -4.74
C ALA A 172 -2.33 -13.38 -6.04
N ARG A 173 -3.61 -13.74 -5.91
CA ARG A 173 -4.55 -13.84 -7.04
C ARG A 173 -4.78 -12.47 -7.70
N ILE A 174 -5.04 -11.41 -6.94
CA ILE A 174 -5.16 -10.03 -7.47
C ILE A 174 -3.86 -9.59 -8.15
N LEU A 175 -2.69 -9.81 -7.52
CA LEU A 175 -1.38 -9.48 -8.12
C LEU A 175 -1.21 -10.17 -9.49
N SER A 176 -1.64 -11.42 -9.62
CA SER A 176 -1.59 -12.15 -10.90
C SER A 176 -2.53 -11.57 -11.97
N VAL A 177 -3.59 -10.87 -11.59
CA VAL A 177 -4.48 -10.14 -12.50
C VAL A 177 -3.86 -8.79 -12.87
N ALA A 178 -3.33 -8.05 -11.90
CA ALA A 178 -2.62 -6.79 -12.14
C ALA A 178 -1.45 -6.97 -13.13
N GLN A 179 -0.67 -8.04 -12.99
CA GLN A 179 0.45 -8.38 -13.89
C GLN A 179 0.03 -8.71 -15.34
N ARG A 180 -1.26 -8.87 -15.65
CA ARG A 180 -1.78 -9.11 -17.02
C ARG A 180 -2.27 -7.84 -17.71
N MET A 181 -2.33 -6.72 -16.99
CA MET A 181 -2.83 -5.44 -17.50
C MET A 181 -1.90 -4.91 -18.60
N ARG A 182 -2.50 -4.31 -19.63
CA ARG A 182 -1.80 -3.77 -20.80
C ARG A 182 -1.46 -2.29 -20.61
N ASN A 183 -2.31 -1.56 -19.89
CA ASN A 183 -2.07 -0.18 -19.55
C ASN A 183 -1.03 -0.07 -18.40
N PRO A 184 0.11 0.61 -18.61
CA PRO A 184 1.17 0.69 -17.61
C PRO A 184 0.77 1.53 -16.38
N ASP A 185 -0.02 2.58 -16.55
CA ASP A 185 -0.43 3.47 -15.48
C ASP A 185 -1.40 2.75 -14.52
N ALA A 186 -2.33 1.98 -15.09
CA ALA A 186 -3.29 1.17 -14.35
C ALA A 186 -2.60 -0.01 -13.62
N PHE A 187 -1.59 -0.62 -14.25
CA PHE A 187 -0.70 -1.57 -13.59
C PHE A 187 0.04 -0.94 -12.40
N ILE A 188 0.66 0.24 -12.58
CA ILE A 188 1.36 0.97 -11.50
C ILE A 188 0.40 1.31 -10.35
N ARG A 189 -0.79 1.84 -10.64
CA ARG A 189 -1.84 2.14 -9.65
C ARG A 189 -2.22 0.91 -8.83
N SER A 190 -2.46 -0.22 -9.50
CA SER A 190 -2.77 -1.49 -8.84
C SER A 190 -1.64 -1.94 -7.90
N LEU A 191 -0.38 -1.82 -8.34
CA LEU A 191 0.77 -2.21 -7.54
C LEU A 191 1.07 -1.28 -6.35
N VAL A 192 0.75 0.02 -6.44
CA VAL A 192 0.86 0.94 -5.30
C VAL A 192 -0.09 0.53 -4.17
N VAL A 193 -1.32 0.08 -4.48
CA VAL A 193 -2.25 -0.42 -3.45
C VAL A 193 -1.87 -1.83 -2.94
N LEU A 194 -1.30 -2.68 -3.79
CA LEU A 194 -0.89 -4.03 -3.38
C LEU A 194 0.40 -4.06 -2.55
N ALA A 195 1.33 -3.12 -2.74
CA ALA A 195 2.66 -3.16 -2.12
C ALA A 195 2.68 -3.26 -0.57
N PRO A 196 1.78 -2.59 0.19
CA PRO A 196 1.68 -2.75 1.65
C PRO A 196 1.06 -4.08 2.11
N HIS A 197 0.41 -4.81 1.20
CA HIS A 197 -0.32 -6.06 1.48
C HIS A 197 0.41 -7.32 0.98
N LEU A 198 1.60 -7.16 0.41
CA LEU A 198 2.42 -8.25 -0.13
C LEU A 198 3.54 -8.66 0.85
N PRO A 199 3.83 -9.98 1.01
CA PRO A 199 5.02 -10.45 1.74
C PRO A 199 6.31 -9.76 1.27
N GLU A 200 7.23 -9.50 2.19
CA GLU A 200 8.40 -8.63 1.96
C GLU A 200 9.20 -8.97 0.69
N GLU A 201 9.56 -10.24 0.49
CA GLU A 201 10.28 -10.71 -0.70
C GLU A 201 9.51 -10.48 -2.01
N THR A 202 8.20 -10.67 -2.01
CA THR A 202 7.36 -10.45 -3.21
C THR A 202 7.17 -8.97 -3.47
N SER A 203 7.00 -8.14 -2.43
CA SER A 203 6.93 -6.68 -2.53
C SER A 203 8.24 -6.11 -3.09
N ILE A 204 9.41 -6.53 -2.58
CA ILE A 204 10.73 -6.12 -3.10
C ILE A 204 10.86 -6.45 -4.60
N ASN A 205 10.51 -7.68 -5.01
CA ASN A 205 10.63 -8.12 -6.40
C ASN A 205 9.65 -7.37 -7.33
N VAL A 206 8.43 -7.10 -6.88
CA VAL A 206 7.43 -6.29 -7.60
C VAL A 206 7.91 -4.83 -7.75
N GLN A 207 8.35 -4.19 -6.67
CA GLN A 207 8.88 -2.82 -6.68
C GLN A 207 10.10 -2.69 -7.61
N ARG A 208 11.02 -3.65 -7.57
CA ARG A 208 12.20 -3.72 -8.46
C ARG A 208 11.78 -3.78 -9.93
N SER A 209 10.76 -4.58 -10.26
CA SER A 209 10.19 -4.67 -11.60
C SER A 209 9.59 -3.35 -12.07
N VAL A 210 8.80 -2.67 -11.22
CA VAL A 210 8.19 -1.36 -11.53
C VAL A 210 9.24 -0.27 -11.76
N LEU A 211 10.25 -0.15 -10.89
CA LEU A 211 11.36 0.79 -11.08
C LEU A 211 12.07 0.55 -12.42
N SER A 212 12.29 -0.72 -12.80
CA SER A 212 12.88 -1.07 -14.10
C SER A 212 11.99 -0.70 -15.30
N SER A 213 10.66 -0.60 -15.09
CA SER A 213 9.66 -0.31 -16.13
C SER A 213 9.44 1.20 -16.29
N LEU A 214 9.29 1.95 -15.19
CA LEU A 214 9.27 3.42 -15.17
C LEU A 214 10.50 4.02 -15.87
N LYS A 215 11.69 3.46 -15.57
CA LYS A 215 12.97 3.83 -16.20
C LYS A 215 13.01 3.61 -17.72
N ARG A 216 12.14 2.74 -18.26
CA ARG A 216 11.95 2.53 -19.72
C ARG A 216 10.87 3.45 -20.30
N LEU A 217 9.75 3.63 -19.58
CA LEU A 217 8.60 4.43 -20.01
C LEU A 217 8.90 5.94 -20.04
N LYS A 218 9.81 6.44 -19.19
CA LYS A 218 10.23 7.86 -19.12
C LYS A 218 9.06 8.84 -18.89
N HIS A 219 8.03 8.40 -18.16
CA HIS A 219 6.88 9.24 -17.82
C HIS A 219 7.11 9.89 -16.45
N ASP A 220 7.46 11.17 -16.46
CA ASP A 220 7.93 11.93 -15.30
C ASP A 220 6.95 11.90 -14.11
N THR A 221 5.70 12.30 -14.34
CA THR A 221 4.69 12.42 -13.29
C THR A 221 4.33 11.09 -12.63
N PHE A 222 4.30 9.97 -13.37
CA PHE A 222 4.10 8.63 -12.79
C PHE A 222 5.34 8.13 -12.06
N SER A 223 6.54 8.49 -12.53
CA SER A 223 7.79 8.21 -11.81
C SER A 223 7.79 8.94 -10.46
N SER A 224 7.31 10.19 -10.41
CA SER A 224 7.15 10.94 -9.17
C SER A 224 6.08 10.35 -8.25
N GLN A 225 4.87 10.12 -8.74
CA GLN A 225 3.77 9.54 -7.95
C GLN A 225 4.17 8.19 -7.32
N PHE A 226 4.86 7.33 -8.08
CA PHE A 226 5.36 6.06 -7.56
C PHE A 226 6.48 6.25 -6.53
N LEU A 227 7.43 7.16 -6.74
CA LEU A 227 8.50 7.43 -5.77
C LEU A 227 7.99 8.04 -4.47
N VAL A 228 7.02 8.96 -4.53
CA VAL A 228 6.38 9.55 -3.35
C VAL A 228 5.61 8.48 -2.56
N ALA A 229 4.85 7.61 -3.23
CA ALA A 229 4.13 6.52 -2.58
C ALA A 229 5.06 5.42 -2.02
N LEU A 230 6.21 5.18 -2.67
CA LEU A 230 7.18 4.17 -2.23
C LEU A 230 8.09 4.67 -1.09
N ALA A 231 8.37 5.97 -0.98
CA ALA A 231 9.35 6.50 -0.03
C ALA A 231 9.19 6.03 1.44
N PRO A 232 7.98 5.93 2.03
CA PRO A 232 7.80 5.42 3.40
C PRO A 232 8.09 3.91 3.57
N HIS A 233 8.13 3.16 2.46
CA HIS A 233 8.24 1.70 2.43
C HIS A 233 9.42 1.22 1.57
N LEU A 234 10.38 2.10 1.30
CA LEU A 234 11.48 1.88 0.35
C LEU A 234 12.59 1.00 0.97
N PRO A 235 12.72 -0.29 0.58
CA PRO A 235 13.72 -1.18 1.16
C PRO A 235 15.14 -0.75 0.76
N ASN A 236 16.11 -0.96 1.64
CA ASN A 236 17.51 -0.53 1.47
C ASN A 236 18.10 -0.89 0.09
N GLN A 237 17.75 -2.07 -0.45
CA GLN A 237 18.19 -2.56 -1.77
C GLN A 237 17.73 -1.71 -2.95
N LEU A 238 16.64 -0.93 -2.81
CA LEU A 238 16.03 -0.14 -3.89
C LEU A 238 16.25 1.36 -3.74
N GLN A 239 16.91 1.82 -2.67
CA GLN A 239 17.17 3.25 -2.43
C GLN A 239 17.98 3.91 -3.55
N ALA A 240 19.07 3.29 -3.99
CA ALA A 240 19.88 3.81 -5.09
C ALA A 240 19.12 3.82 -6.45
N PRO A 241 18.43 2.74 -6.87
CA PRO A 241 17.52 2.78 -8.03
C PRO A 241 16.42 3.85 -7.95
N ALA A 242 15.84 4.09 -6.77
CA ALA A 242 14.80 5.10 -6.56
C ALA A 242 15.35 6.52 -6.71
N MET A 243 16.52 6.82 -6.12
CA MET A 243 17.22 8.10 -6.32
C MET A 243 17.66 8.30 -7.77
N GLU A 244 18.19 7.25 -8.43
CA GLU A 244 18.58 7.32 -9.86
C GLU A 244 17.38 7.63 -10.77
N LEU A 245 16.18 7.15 -10.42
CA LEU A 245 14.93 7.52 -11.11
C LEU A 245 14.56 8.98 -10.81
N ALA A 246 14.58 9.41 -9.54
CA ALA A 246 14.24 10.78 -9.13
C ALA A 246 15.10 11.85 -9.83
N PHE A 247 16.42 11.65 -9.90
CA PHE A 247 17.34 12.56 -10.60
C PHE A 247 17.14 12.60 -12.13
N LYS A 248 16.42 11.63 -12.71
CA LYS A 248 16.18 11.53 -14.16
C LYS A 248 14.81 12.05 -14.61
N ILE A 249 13.95 12.44 -13.68
CA ILE A 249 12.69 13.13 -13.95
C ILE A 249 13.00 14.50 -14.53
N LYS A 250 12.48 14.82 -15.73
CA LYS A 250 12.78 16.11 -16.39
C LYS A 250 11.94 17.24 -15.80
N SER A 251 10.62 17.00 -15.71
CA SER A 251 9.63 17.87 -15.06
C SER A 251 10.16 18.35 -13.69
N PRO A 252 10.41 19.66 -13.51
CA PRO A 252 11.13 20.16 -12.34
C PRO A 252 10.31 20.02 -11.05
N THR A 253 8.99 20.21 -11.13
CA THR A 253 8.05 20.01 -10.00
C THR A 253 7.95 18.54 -9.59
N ASP A 254 7.83 17.62 -10.56
CA ASP A 254 7.78 16.18 -10.28
C ASP A 254 9.12 15.68 -9.72
N ARG A 255 10.25 16.21 -10.22
CA ARG A 255 11.60 15.96 -9.69
C ARG A 255 11.72 16.47 -8.26
N LEU A 256 11.35 17.72 -7.98
CA LEU A 256 11.38 18.32 -6.65
C LEU A 256 10.61 17.46 -5.63
N ARG A 257 9.35 17.12 -5.93
CA ARG A 257 8.49 16.31 -5.06
C ARG A 257 9.09 14.94 -4.76
N SER A 258 9.69 14.31 -5.77
CA SER A 258 10.37 13.02 -5.62
C SER A 258 11.60 13.13 -4.72
N LEU A 259 12.42 14.18 -4.89
CA LEU A 259 13.62 14.41 -4.09
C LEU A 259 13.28 14.71 -2.62
N VAL A 260 12.29 15.57 -2.37
CA VAL A 260 11.82 15.91 -1.01
C VAL A 260 11.20 14.69 -0.30
N ALA A 261 10.32 13.94 -0.97
CA ALA A 261 9.71 12.75 -0.39
C ALA A 261 10.74 11.67 -0.05
N LEU A 262 11.73 11.43 -0.93
CA LEU A 262 12.85 10.52 -0.62
C LEU A 262 13.72 11.04 0.54
N ALA A 263 14.00 12.35 0.59
CA ALA A 263 14.81 12.96 1.65
C ALA A 263 14.17 12.83 3.04
N GLN A 264 12.83 12.82 3.13
CA GLN A 264 12.10 12.65 4.39
C GLN A 264 12.43 11.31 5.08
N TYR A 265 12.46 10.21 4.32
CA TYR A 265 12.62 8.85 4.87
C TYR A 265 14.05 8.31 4.80
N LEU A 266 14.93 8.87 3.95
CA LEU A 266 16.31 8.39 3.81
C LEU A 266 17.27 8.87 4.92
N PRO A 267 18.37 8.13 5.18
CA PRO A 267 19.44 8.54 6.08
C PRO A 267 20.06 9.91 5.76
N GLY A 268 20.58 10.60 6.79
CA GLY A 268 21.06 11.99 6.72
C GLY A 268 21.94 12.30 5.49
N HIS A 269 23.01 11.52 5.25
CA HIS A 269 23.91 11.77 4.11
C HIS A 269 23.24 11.63 2.72
N TYR A 270 22.11 10.92 2.60
CA TYR A 270 21.29 10.95 1.39
C TYR A 270 20.30 12.11 1.42
N ARG A 271 19.62 12.34 2.55
CA ARG A 271 18.71 13.48 2.77
C ARG A 271 19.34 14.81 2.40
N ASP A 272 20.52 15.10 2.94
CA ASP A 272 21.18 16.40 2.76
C ASP A 272 21.51 16.62 1.26
N ASN A 273 22.03 15.59 0.57
CA ASN A 273 22.27 15.63 -0.88
C ASN A 273 20.99 15.80 -1.71
N LEU A 274 19.89 15.16 -1.30
CA LEU A 274 18.59 15.29 -1.98
C LEU A 274 17.97 16.69 -1.77
N LEU A 275 18.12 17.29 -0.60
CA LEU A 275 17.68 18.67 -0.33
C LEU A 275 18.49 19.71 -1.12
N HIS A 276 19.80 19.50 -1.29
CA HIS A 276 20.61 20.32 -2.21
C HIS A 276 20.14 20.19 -3.66
N ALA A 277 19.99 18.97 -4.19
CA ALA A 277 19.53 18.75 -5.56
C ALA A 277 18.09 19.23 -5.81
N ALA A 278 17.26 19.23 -4.77
CA ALA A 278 15.96 19.89 -4.77
C ALA A 278 16.12 21.40 -4.95
N LEU A 279 16.92 22.09 -4.12
CA LEU A 279 17.18 23.53 -4.31
C LEU A 279 17.79 23.88 -5.67
N GLU A 280 18.76 23.11 -6.17
CA GLU A 280 19.32 23.33 -7.51
C GLU A 280 18.24 23.19 -8.61
N THR A 281 17.23 22.33 -8.41
CA THR A 281 16.05 22.22 -9.29
C THR A 281 15.15 23.47 -9.23
N ILE A 282 15.13 24.20 -8.11
CA ILE A 282 14.42 25.48 -7.98
C ILE A 282 15.24 26.62 -8.60
N ILE A 283 16.54 26.67 -8.32
CA ILE A 283 17.45 27.74 -8.79
C ILE A 283 17.59 27.71 -10.32
N SER A 284 17.56 26.53 -10.94
CA SER A 284 17.62 26.36 -12.40
C SER A 284 16.28 26.56 -13.14
N GLU A 285 15.18 26.88 -12.44
CA GLU A 285 13.89 27.16 -13.08
C GLU A 285 13.81 28.58 -13.62
N GLU A 286 13.54 28.73 -14.92
CA GLU A 286 13.42 30.02 -15.60
C GLU A 286 12.08 30.71 -15.29
N SER A 287 10.99 29.96 -15.14
CA SER A 287 9.66 30.51 -14.89
C SER A 287 9.49 30.96 -13.44
N GLU A 288 9.46 32.27 -13.18
CA GLU A 288 9.17 32.82 -11.84
C GLU A 288 7.94 32.18 -11.18
N SER A 289 6.89 31.89 -11.96
CA SER A 289 5.63 31.33 -11.43
C SER A 289 5.80 29.88 -10.99
N MET A 290 6.60 29.09 -11.72
CA MET A 290 6.94 27.72 -11.35
C MET A 290 7.93 27.69 -10.19
N ARG A 291 8.91 28.61 -10.20
CA ARG A 291 9.89 28.79 -9.12
C ARG A 291 9.20 29.11 -7.79
N VAL A 292 8.19 29.99 -7.78
CA VAL A 292 7.39 30.27 -6.57
C VAL A 292 6.65 29.04 -6.07
N GLN A 293 5.99 28.29 -6.94
CA GLN A 293 5.32 27.05 -6.50
C GLN A 293 6.33 26.06 -5.92
N MET A 294 7.51 25.94 -6.53
CA MET A 294 8.58 25.07 -6.04
C MET A 294 9.22 25.54 -4.73
N LEU A 295 9.35 26.86 -4.50
CA LEU A 295 9.77 27.41 -3.21
C LEU A 295 8.75 27.05 -2.12
N MET A 296 7.44 27.21 -2.39
CA MET A 296 6.38 26.82 -1.45
C MET A 296 6.33 25.31 -1.20
N ASP A 297 6.46 24.47 -2.24
CA ASP A 297 6.53 23.00 -2.13
C ASP A 297 7.80 22.55 -1.34
N PHE A 298 8.86 23.36 -1.28
CA PHE A 298 10.11 23.03 -0.57
C PHE A 298 10.18 23.56 0.87
N VAL A 299 9.60 24.71 1.20
CA VAL A 299 9.74 25.36 2.54
C VAL A 299 9.51 24.39 3.72
N PRO A 300 8.48 23.50 3.74
CA PRO A 300 8.30 22.53 4.83
C PRO A 300 9.46 21.53 5.01
N ALA A 301 10.30 21.32 3.99
CA ALA A 301 11.48 20.47 4.08
C ALA A 301 12.62 21.10 4.91
N LEU A 302 12.57 22.41 5.22
CA LEU A 302 13.50 23.05 6.16
C LEU A 302 13.35 22.49 7.58
N ASP A 303 12.15 22.06 7.95
CA ASP A 303 11.86 21.49 9.28
C ASP A 303 12.64 20.18 9.50
N MET A 304 12.97 19.45 8.42
CA MET A 304 13.80 18.24 8.45
C MET A 304 15.27 18.50 8.83
N VAL A 305 15.73 19.76 8.78
CA VAL A 305 17.12 20.16 9.05
C VAL A 305 17.26 21.28 10.09
N GLN A 306 16.19 21.67 10.80
CA GLN A 306 16.27 22.63 11.94
C GLN A 306 17.33 22.21 12.99
N GLY A 307 17.53 20.89 13.18
CA GLY A 307 18.58 20.34 14.06
C GLY A 307 20.02 20.46 13.52
N GLN A 308 20.23 21.01 12.32
CA GLN A 308 21.53 21.25 11.69
C GLN A 308 21.72 22.76 11.38
N PRO A 309 22.15 23.59 12.36
CA PRO A 309 22.12 25.06 12.21
C PRO A 309 22.97 25.64 11.07
N THR A 310 23.98 24.92 10.59
CA THR A 310 24.79 25.29 9.41
C THR A 310 24.01 25.09 8.12
N LEU A 311 23.51 23.87 7.89
CA LEU A 311 22.73 23.52 6.71
C LEU A 311 21.43 24.33 6.63
N TYR A 312 20.69 24.44 7.74
CA TYR A 312 19.46 25.23 7.83
C TYR A 312 19.64 26.68 7.36
N ARG A 313 20.75 27.33 7.74
CA ARG A 313 21.11 28.68 7.27
C ARG A 313 21.44 28.70 5.78
N GLU A 314 22.27 27.78 5.30
CA GLU A 314 22.65 27.73 3.88
C GLU A 314 21.42 27.56 2.96
N LEU A 315 20.47 26.69 3.33
CA LEU A 315 19.24 26.51 2.57
C LEU A 315 18.37 27.78 2.61
N ILE A 316 18.22 28.43 3.78
CA ILE A 316 17.47 29.68 3.92
C ILE A 316 18.08 30.83 3.11
N ASP A 317 19.40 30.99 3.12
CA ASP A 317 20.09 32.06 2.36
C ASP A 317 19.88 31.86 0.85
N LYS A 318 19.95 30.62 0.36
CA LYS A 318 19.67 30.25 -1.03
C LYS A 318 18.21 30.48 -1.42
N ILE A 319 17.26 30.02 -0.60
CA ILE A 319 15.81 30.21 -0.80
C ILE A 319 15.45 31.70 -0.81
N THR A 320 15.98 32.46 0.14
CA THR A 320 15.70 33.90 0.30
C THR A 320 16.28 34.68 -0.87
N THR A 321 17.49 34.36 -1.32
CA THR A 321 18.08 34.94 -2.54
C THR A 321 17.21 34.63 -3.76
N SER A 322 16.76 33.38 -3.91
CA SER A 322 15.89 32.93 -5.02
C SER A 322 14.53 33.65 -5.04
N ALA A 323 13.96 33.93 -3.87
CA ALA A 323 12.70 34.65 -3.72
C ALA A 323 12.83 36.17 -3.95
N VAL A 324 13.86 36.81 -3.39
CA VAL A 324 14.10 38.26 -3.57
C VAL A 324 14.38 38.62 -5.03
N LEU A 325 14.95 37.69 -5.81
CA LEU A 325 15.17 37.84 -7.25
C LEU A 325 13.90 37.69 -8.12
N ILE A 326 12.70 37.56 -7.53
CA ILE A 326 11.43 37.53 -8.28
C ILE A 326 11.01 38.96 -8.65
N SER A 327 10.89 39.22 -9.94
CA SER A 327 10.54 40.54 -10.50
C SER A 327 9.08 40.91 -10.21
N ARG A 328 8.16 39.95 -10.38
CA ARG A 328 6.72 40.15 -10.20
C ARG A 328 6.35 40.26 -8.71
N GLY A 329 5.97 41.46 -8.25
CA GLY A 329 5.64 41.74 -6.85
C GLY A 329 4.65 40.75 -6.22
N VAL A 330 3.56 40.42 -6.91
CA VAL A 330 2.56 39.40 -6.47
C VAL A 330 3.21 38.05 -6.17
N LEU A 331 4.11 37.59 -7.05
CA LEU A 331 4.79 36.31 -6.91
C LEU A 331 5.85 36.35 -5.78
N ARG A 332 6.56 37.47 -5.65
CA ARG A 332 7.53 37.68 -4.58
C ARG A 332 6.86 37.72 -3.21
N ALA A 333 5.77 38.48 -3.05
CA ALA A 333 4.98 38.55 -1.82
C ALA A 333 4.50 37.15 -1.38
N ARG A 334 3.96 36.34 -2.30
CA ARG A 334 3.58 34.94 -2.02
C ARG A 334 4.75 34.10 -1.49
N ALA A 335 5.91 34.17 -2.14
CA ALA A 335 7.10 33.43 -1.71
C ALA A 335 7.60 33.89 -0.33
N LEU A 336 7.74 35.20 -0.11
CA LEU A 336 8.19 35.76 1.17
C LEU A 336 7.23 35.44 2.32
N VAL A 337 5.91 35.49 2.09
CA VAL A 337 4.91 35.14 3.12
C VAL A 337 4.94 33.64 3.46
N ALA A 338 5.04 32.76 2.45
CA ALA A 338 5.18 31.32 2.70
C ALA A 338 6.47 30.99 3.46
N MET A 339 7.57 31.68 3.16
CA MET A 339 8.84 31.57 3.88
C MET A 339 8.78 32.13 5.31
N ALA A 340 8.08 33.26 5.52
CA ALA A 340 7.99 33.93 6.82
C ALA A 340 7.44 33.00 7.92
N VAL A 341 6.45 32.17 7.59
CA VAL A 341 5.85 31.14 8.47
C VAL A 341 6.89 30.20 9.10
N HIS A 342 8.01 29.92 8.41
CA HIS A 342 9.09 29.04 8.88
C HIS A 342 10.39 29.81 9.23
N THR A 343 10.40 31.14 9.27
CA THR A 343 11.63 31.95 9.40
C THR A 343 11.52 33.11 10.41
N GLY A 344 12.62 33.87 10.57
CA GLY A 344 12.78 34.86 11.64
C GLY A 344 12.01 36.17 11.46
N ALA A 345 12.11 37.06 12.45
CA ALA A 345 11.43 38.36 12.48
C ALA A 345 11.75 39.25 11.26
N ASP A 346 12.97 39.15 10.70
CA ASP A 346 13.40 39.95 9.55
C ASP A 346 12.57 39.64 8.29
N MET A 347 12.20 38.38 8.09
CA MET A 347 11.38 37.92 6.97
C MET A 347 9.92 38.38 7.07
N HIS A 348 9.39 38.49 8.29
CA HIS A 348 8.07 39.07 8.54
C HIS A 348 8.02 40.55 8.14
N GLY A 349 9.09 41.32 8.42
CA GLY A 349 9.22 42.71 8.01
C GLY A 349 9.30 42.87 6.49
N ALA A 350 10.09 42.04 5.81
CA ALA A 350 10.19 42.04 4.36
C ALA A 350 8.85 41.65 3.68
N ALA A 351 8.17 40.63 4.19
CA ALA A 351 6.87 40.21 3.70
C ALA A 351 5.80 41.31 3.86
N LEU A 352 5.72 41.98 5.01
CA LEU A 352 4.81 43.12 5.22
C LEU A 352 5.11 44.30 4.29
N ALA A 353 6.39 44.58 4.01
CA ALA A 353 6.77 45.65 3.11
C ALA A 353 6.33 45.37 1.67
N ASP A 354 6.48 44.13 1.17
CA ASP A 354 5.98 43.76 -0.16
C ASP A 354 4.43 43.74 -0.21
N LEU A 355 3.75 43.31 0.86
CA LEU A 355 2.28 43.35 0.94
C LEU A 355 1.71 44.77 0.90
N HIS A 356 2.40 45.75 1.49
CA HIS A 356 1.96 47.14 1.42
C HIS A 356 2.06 47.73 -0.01
N ASN A 357 2.95 47.18 -0.84
CA ASN A 357 3.18 47.61 -2.23
C ASN A 357 2.45 46.72 -3.26
N LEU A 358 1.45 45.95 -2.84
CA LEU A 358 0.74 44.98 -3.68
C LEU A 358 -0.56 45.57 -4.25
N ASP A 359 -0.59 45.79 -5.57
CA ASP A 359 -1.77 46.34 -6.29
C ASP A 359 -3.02 45.44 -6.22
N ASP A 360 -2.85 44.12 -6.05
CA ASP A 360 -3.96 43.19 -5.85
C ASP A 360 -4.33 43.13 -4.36
N GLU A 361 -5.28 43.97 -3.98
CA GLU A 361 -5.75 44.08 -2.60
C GLU A 361 -6.35 42.76 -2.07
N ARG A 362 -6.87 41.87 -2.93
CA ARG A 362 -7.48 40.60 -2.53
C ARG A 362 -6.41 39.54 -2.23
N GLU A 363 -5.39 39.45 -3.08
CA GLU A 363 -4.21 38.63 -2.78
C GLU A 363 -3.48 39.21 -1.53
N CYS A 364 -3.45 40.54 -1.35
CA CYS A 364 -2.92 41.17 -0.14
C CYS A 364 -3.68 40.76 1.13
N ALA A 365 -5.02 40.76 1.10
CA ALA A 365 -5.84 40.29 2.23
C ALA A 365 -5.60 38.79 2.54
N LEU A 366 -5.53 37.94 1.51
CA LEU A 366 -5.25 36.51 1.64
C LEU A 366 -3.85 36.24 2.24
N LEU A 367 -2.84 36.98 1.79
CA LEU A 367 -1.48 36.83 2.28
C LEU A 367 -1.29 37.42 3.68
N LEU A 368 -1.97 38.52 4.02
CA LEU A 368 -2.02 39.05 5.38
C LEU A 368 -2.71 38.06 6.34
N GLN A 369 -3.73 37.33 5.88
CA GLN A 369 -4.35 36.23 6.64
C GLN A 369 -3.36 35.12 7.01
N ASN A 370 -2.49 34.74 6.08
CA ASN A 370 -1.46 33.72 6.33
C ASN A 370 -0.31 34.23 7.21
N LEU A 371 0.02 35.53 7.11
CA LEU A 371 1.14 36.13 7.85
C LEU A 371 0.78 36.52 9.30
N ALA A 372 -0.44 37.00 9.54
CA ALA A 372 -0.88 37.56 10.81
C ALA A 372 -0.64 36.68 12.07
N PRO A 373 -0.77 35.33 12.05
CA PRO A 373 -0.53 34.50 13.23
C PRO A 373 0.92 34.55 13.76
N TYR A 374 1.87 34.97 12.92
CA TYR A 374 3.32 34.96 13.21
C TYR A 374 3.88 36.38 13.45
N LEU A 375 3.08 37.42 13.24
CA LEU A 375 3.47 38.81 13.46
C LEU A 375 3.56 39.17 14.94
N SER A 376 4.57 39.96 15.30
CA SER A 376 4.65 40.56 16.64
C SER A 376 3.56 41.62 16.85
N SER A 377 3.23 41.93 18.11
CA SER A 377 2.21 42.92 18.48
C SER A 377 2.37 44.27 17.78
N ASN A 378 3.61 44.71 17.55
CA ASN A 378 3.91 45.97 16.84
C ASN A 378 3.66 45.85 15.33
N MET A 379 3.99 44.70 14.73
CA MET A 379 3.73 44.44 13.31
C MET A 379 2.24 44.24 13.01
N LEU A 380 1.48 43.64 13.93
CA LEU A 380 0.01 43.56 13.85
C LEU A 380 -0.66 44.94 13.85
N VAL A 381 -0.20 45.86 14.70
CA VAL A 381 -0.68 47.25 14.71
C VAL A 381 -0.25 47.99 13.44
N ALA A 382 0.99 47.80 12.97
CA ALA A 382 1.45 48.40 11.71
C ALA A 382 0.67 47.90 10.48
N SER A 383 0.19 46.65 10.50
CA SER A 383 -0.62 46.07 9.42
C SER A 383 -1.94 46.81 9.19
N LEU A 384 -2.48 47.51 10.20
CA LEU A 384 -3.67 48.35 10.01
C LEU A 384 -3.45 49.45 8.96
N ALA A 385 -2.23 49.95 8.78
CA ALA A 385 -1.92 50.93 7.74
C ALA A 385 -2.16 50.35 6.32
N VAL A 386 -1.80 49.08 6.09
CA VAL A 386 -2.05 48.36 4.83
C VAL A 386 -3.56 48.21 4.59
N VAL A 387 -4.30 47.86 5.63
CA VAL A 387 -5.76 47.67 5.57
C VAL A 387 -6.52 48.98 5.37
N HIS A 388 -6.03 50.09 5.92
CA HIS A 388 -6.59 51.43 5.68
C HIS A 388 -6.30 51.98 4.28
N THR A 389 -5.32 51.44 3.54
CA THR A 389 -5.09 51.80 2.13
C THR A 389 -5.98 51.05 1.13
N MET A 390 -6.63 49.95 1.53
CA MET A 390 -7.50 49.13 0.67
C MET A 390 -8.81 49.84 0.30
N ARG A 391 -9.21 49.71 -0.97
CA ARG A 391 -10.42 50.27 -1.58
C ARG A 391 -11.49 49.21 -1.83
N ASP A 392 -11.11 47.97 -2.12
CA ASP A 392 -12.02 46.82 -2.19
C ASP A 392 -12.57 46.51 -0.79
N GLU A 393 -13.88 46.64 -0.63
CA GLU A 393 -14.53 46.51 0.67
C GLU A 393 -14.45 45.09 1.23
N SER A 394 -14.39 44.06 0.36
CA SER A 394 -14.21 42.66 0.79
C SER A 394 -12.79 42.46 1.31
N ALA A 395 -11.77 42.82 0.53
CA ALA A 395 -10.37 42.71 0.93
C ALA A 395 -10.10 43.44 2.26
N ARG A 396 -10.62 44.66 2.40
CA ARG A 396 -10.54 45.44 3.64
C ARG A 396 -11.27 44.77 4.81
N THR A 397 -12.44 44.18 4.58
CA THR A 397 -13.19 43.46 5.63
C THR A 397 -12.51 42.17 6.05
N ASP A 398 -12.10 41.31 5.10
CA ASP A 398 -11.40 40.05 5.37
C ASP A 398 -10.08 40.30 6.15
N SER A 399 -9.39 41.40 5.83
CA SER A 399 -8.20 41.86 6.54
C SER A 399 -8.50 42.39 7.95
N LEU A 400 -9.57 43.17 8.15
CA LEU A 400 -10.01 43.61 9.48
C LEU A 400 -10.45 42.44 10.36
N CYS A 401 -11.20 41.47 9.81
CA CYS A 401 -11.59 40.25 10.51
C CYS A 401 -10.39 39.40 10.91
N THR A 402 -9.38 39.30 10.04
CA THR A 402 -8.08 38.67 10.34
C THR A 402 -7.37 39.39 11.49
N LEU A 403 -7.15 40.70 11.36
CA LEU A 403 -6.40 41.46 12.36
C LEU A 403 -7.11 41.47 13.73
N ALA A 404 -8.44 41.55 13.75
CA ALA A 404 -9.24 41.49 14.98
C ALA A 404 -8.95 40.23 15.83
N ARG A 405 -8.61 39.10 15.19
CA ARG A 405 -8.26 37.83 15.86
C ARG A 405 -6.92 37.88 16.60
N TYR A 406 -5.91 38.52 16.01
CA TYR A 406 -4.54 38.50 16.53
C TYR A 406 -4.14 39.78 17.28
N MET A 407 -4.86 40.89 17.07
CA MET A 407 -4.56 42.21 17.65
C MET A 407 -4.34 42.13 19.18
N PRO A 408 -3.30 42.79 19.75
CA PRO A 408 -3.13 42.93 21.19
C PRO A 408 -4.31 43.67 21.84
N GLU A 409 -4.52 43.43 23.13
CA GLU A 409 -5.72 43.89 23.89
C GLU A 409 -6.03 45.38 23.73
N ASN A 410 -4.99 46.22 23.78
CA ASN A 410 -5.07 47.67 23.64
C ASN A 410 -5.72 48.15 22.32
N GLY A 411 -5.59 47.38 21.23
CA GLY A 411 -6.19 47.68 19.92
C GLY A 411 -7.45 46.86 19.62
N ARG A 412 -7.55 45.63 20.16
CA ARG A 412 -8.54 44.62 19.77
C ARG A 412 -9.98 45.11 19.80
N MET A 413 -10.38 45.86 20.84
CA MET A 413 -11.77 46.35 20.94
C MET A 413 -12.16 47.29 19.80
N GLN A 414 -11.22 48.10 19.28
CA GLN A 414 -11.51 48.98 18.17
C GLN A 414 -11.52 48.21 16.85
N THR A 415 -10.50 47.38 16.58
CA THR A 415 -10.45 46.56 15.36
C THR A 415 -11.66 45.64 15.21
N VAL A 416 -12.20 45.10 16.31
CA VAL A 416 -13.45 44.30 16.31
C VAL A 416 -14.67 45.13 15.89
N LYS A 417 -14.77 46.40 16.32
CA LYS A 417 -15.86 47.31 15.88
C LYS A 417 -15.71 47.67 14.41
N ASP A 418 -14.51 48.06 14.00
CA ASP A 418 -14.20 48.42 12.61
C ASP A 418 -14.51 47.25 11.67
N ALA A 419 -14.17 46.02 12.08
CA ALA A 419 -14.47 44.79 11.34
C ALA A 419 -15.98 44.49 11.29
N LEU A 420 -16.73 44.66 12.39
CA LEU A 420 -18.20 44.49 12.40
C LEU A 420 -18.90 45.52 11.51
N GLU A 421 -18.45 46.78 11.52
CA GLU A 421 -18.99 47.84 10.68
C GLU A 421 -18.72 47.56 9.20
N ALA A 422 -17.47 47.23 8.84
CA ALA A 422 -17.10 46.84 7.48
C ALA A 422 -17.91 45.60 7.02
N ALA A 423 -18.01 44.56 7.85
CA ALA A 423 -18.83 43.37 7.60
C ALA A 423 -20.32 43.68 7.40
N SER A 424 -20.88 44.67 8.10
CA SER A 424 -22.29 45.06 7.91
C SER A 424 -22.55 45.77 6.57
N ASN A 425 -21.55 46.52 6.09
CA ASN A 425 -21.64 47.35 4.89
C ASN A 425 -21.38 46.60 3.57
N LEU A 426 -20.78 45.39 3.59
CA LEU A 426 -20.50 44.65 2.36
C LEU A 426 -21.76 44.46 1.48
N PRO A 427 -21.67 44.68 0.15
CA PRO A 427 -22.83 44.64 -0.74
C PRO A 427 -23.35 43.21 -1.00
N ASN A 428 -22.54 42.17 -0.80
CA ASN A 428 -22.93 40.77 -0.98
C ASN A 428 -23.36 40.15 0.36
N PRO A 429 -24.64 39.76 0.56
CA PRO A 429 -25.10 39.19 1.83
C PRO A 429 -24.42 37.86 2.22
N PHE A 430 -23.89 37.09 1.26
CA PHE A 430 -23.11 35.89 1.58
C PHE A 430 -21.75 36.22 2.22
N GLU A 431 -21.09 37.27 1.73
CA GLU A 431 -19.81 37.73 2.28
C GLU A 431 -20.01 38.37 3.67
N ARG A 432 -21.15 39.04 3.90
CA ARG A 432 -21.56 39.47 5.25
C ARG A 432 -21.63 38.30 6.23
N VAL A 433 -22.28 37.20 5.85
CA VAL A 433 -22.38 36.00 6.70
C VAL A 433 -20.99 35.39 6.97
N LYS A 434 -20.12 35.31 5.96
CA LYS A 434 -18.71 34.89 6.14
C LYS A 434 -17.96 35.78 7.13
N ALA A 435 -18.04 37.09 6.98
CA ALA A 435 -17.34 38.04 7.85
C ALA A 435 -17.87 38.02 9.30
N TYR A 436 -19.20 37.89 9.47
CA TYR A 436 -19.82 37.66 10.78
C TYR A 436 -19.31 36.37 11.44
N ILE A 437 -19.24 35.25 10.70
CA ILE A 437 -18.69 33.98 11.19
C ILE A 437 -17.22 34.14 11.62
N ALA A 438 -16.38 34.78 10.79
CA ALA A 438 -14.96 34.97 11.07
C ALA A 438 -14.67 35.73 12.37
N LEU A 439 -15.61 36.57 12.82
CA LEU A 439 -15.54 37.37 14.05
C LEU A 439 -16.10 36.66 15.29
N LEU A 440 -16.85 35.56 15.17
CA LEU A 440 -17.59 34.96 16.30
C LEU A 440 -16.73 34.60 17.52
N ASP A 441 -15.43 34.36 17.33
CA ASP A 441 -14.52 33.94 18.41
C ASP A 441 -13.83 35.12 19.13
N VAL A 442 -13.97 36.35 18.61
CA VAL A 442 -13.50 37.59 19.27
C VAL A 442 -14.63 38.44 19.86
N LEU A 443 -15.89 38.06 19.66
CA LEU A 443 -17.05 38.76 20.21
C LEU A 443 -17.32 38.35 21.67
N SER A 444 -17.69 39.34 22.49
CA SER A 444 -18.32 39.09 23.79
C SER A 444 -19.67 38.36 23.62
N PRO A 445 -20.12 37.54 24.59
CA PRO A 445 -21.32 36.71 24.44
C PRO A 445 -22.57 37.46 23.97
N GLU A 446 -22.83 38.66 24.52
CA GLU A 446 -23.96 39.50 24.12
C GLU A 446 -23.89 39.97 22.65
N LEU A 447 -22.70 40.22 22.13
CA LEU A 447 -22.51 40.59 20.73
C LEU A 447 -22.58 39.34 19.84
N LYS A 448 -22.10 38.19 20.31
CA LYS A 448 -22.16 36.92 19.59
C LYS A 448 -23.60 36.52 19.27
N GLU A 449 -24.51 36.56 20.27
CA GLU A 449 -25.94 36.25 20.04
C GLU A 449 -26.61 37.24 19.05
N LYS A 450 -26.35 38.55 19.20
CA LYS A 450 -26.89 39.59 18.30
C LYS A 450 -26.38 39.41 16.86
N THR A 451 -25.08 39.18 16.68
CA THR A 451 -24.46 38.95 15.37
C THR A 451 -24.98 37.67 14.71
N LEU A 452 -25.21 36.58 15.47
CA LEU A 452 -25.80 35.35 14.94
C LEU A 452 -27.24 35.55 14.45
N ALA A 453 -28.07 36.29 15.19
CA ALA A 453 -29.43 36.63 14.75
C ALA A 453 -29.43 37.48 13.46
N ILE A 454 -28.54 38.47 13.38
CA ILE A 454 -28.33 39.28 12.18
C ILE A 454 -27.85 38.40 11.01
N ALA A 455 -26.95 37.45 11.25
CA ALA A 455 -26.42 36.58 10.21
C ALA A 455 -27.47 35.61 9.64
N VAL A 456 -28.38 35.05 10.45
CA VAL A 456 -29.48 34.19 9.96
C VAL A 456 -30.45 34.98 9.08
N GLU A 457 -30.86 36.18 9.50
CA GLU A 457 -31.76 37.02 8.69
C GLU A 457 -31.04 37.62 7.47
N THR A 458 -29.72 37.81 7.54
CA THR A 458 -28.88 38.15 6.37
C THR A 458 -28.80 36.99 5.39
N ALA A 459 -28.63 35.75 5.86
CA ALA A 459 -28.69 34.56 5.02
C ALA A 459 -30.05 34.41 4.31
N ARG A 460 -31.15 34.70 5.01
CA ARG A 460 -32.52 34.76 4.43
C ARG A 460 -32.68 35.83 3.33
N SER A 461 -31.77 36.81 3.22
CA SER A 461 -31.77 37.83 2.16
C SER A 461 -30.97 37.45 0.90
N ILE A 462 -30.42 36.22 0.84
CA ILE A 462 -29.64 35.75 -0.31
C ILE A 462 -30.58 35.23 -1.40
N ASN A 463 -30.62 35.91 -2.55
CA ASN A 463 -31.51 35.58 -3.69
C ASN A 463 -31.25 34.22 -4.38
N ASN A 464 -30.13 33.54 -4.07
CA ASN A 464 -29.78 32.25 -4.68
C ASN A 464 -29.90 31.16 -3.62
N GLU A 465 -30.87 30.25 -3.78
CA GLU A 465 -31.19 29.22 -2.80
C GLU A 465 -29.99 28.35 -2.40
N ARG A 466 -29.08 28.06 -3.33
CA ARG A 466 -27.89 27.23 -3.09
C ARG A 466 -26.87 27.96 -2.22
N THR A 467 -26.72 29.27 -2.43
CA THR A 467 -25.88 30.15 -1.60
C THR A 467 -26.54 30.45 -0.24
N GLN A 468 -27.87 30.58 -0.20
CA GLN A 468 -28.68 30.74 1.01
C GLN A 468 -28.57 29.53 1.93
N ALA A 469 -28.79 28.32 1.39
CA ALA A 469 -28.64 27.07 2.13
C ALA A 469 -27.22 26.91 2.66
N ARG A 470 -26.19 27.15 1.81
CA ARG A 470 -24.78 27.14 2.24
C ARG A 470 -24.51 28.11 3.38
N ALA A 471 -25.09 29.32 3.36
CA ALA A 471 -24.92 30.30 4.43
C ALA A 471 -25.50 29.81 5.77
N LEU A 472 -26.69 29.19 5.75
CA LEU A 472 -27.33 28.62 6.94
C LEU A 472 -26.56 27.40 7.47
N THR A 473 -26.09 26.51 6.59
CA THR A 473 -25.20 25.40 6.93
C THR A 473 -23.89 25.89 7.56
N MET A 474 -23.30 26.99 7.07
CA MET A 474 -22.08 27.56 7.67
C MET A 474 -22.31 28.20 9.05
N LEU A 475 -23.54 28.64 9.36
CA LEU A 475 -23.90 29.16 10.68
C LEU A 475 -24.20 28.06 11.71
N SER A 476 -24.64 26.87 11.28
CA SER A 476 -25.24 25.84 12.14
C SER A 476 -24.43 25.51 13.41
N ALA A 477 -23.12 25.31 13.27
CA ALA A 477 -22.19 24.99 14.36
C ALA A 477 -22.09 26.07 15.47
N TYR A 478 -22.65 27.26 15.24
CA TYR A 478 -22.61 28.39 16.17
C TYR A 478 -23.99 28.83 16.67
N LEU A 479 -25.09 28.33 16.09
CA LEU A 479 -26.43 28.80 16.41
C LEU A 479 -26.99 28.16 17.69
N PRO A 480 -27.59 28.95 18.61
CA PRO A 480 -28.40 28.38 19.68
C PRO A 480 -29.69 27.77 19.10
N VAL A 481 -30.27 26.78 19.80
CA VAL A 481 -31.47 26.01 19.38
C VAL A 481 -32.61 26.89 18.83
N LYS A 482 -32.88 28.04 19.47
CA LYS A 482 -33.92 29.01 19.02
C LYS A 482 -33.69 29.61 17.62
N LEU A 483 -32.44 29.62 17.14
CA LEU A 483 -32.07 30.07 15.79
C LEU A 483 -31.85 28.90 14.82
N LEU A 484 -31.60 27.68 15.32
CA LEU A 484 -31.50 26.48 14.49
C LEU A 484 -32.86 26.09 13.90
N SER A 485 -33.92 26.08 14.70
CA SER A 485 -35.29 25.88 14.20
C SER A 485 -35.66 26.93 13.15
N ARG A 486 -35.34 28.20 13.42
CA ARG A 486 -35.52 29.31 12.46
C ARG A 486 -34.71 29.12 11.16
N ALA A 487 -33.51 28.55 11.23
CA ALA A 487 -32.73 28.21 10.05
C ALA A 487 -33.35 27.04 9.27
N ALA A 488 -33.89 26.02 9.95
CA ALA A 488 -34.59 24.90 9.34
C ALA A 488 -35.88 25.36 8.62
N ASP A 489 -36.66 26.27 9.22
CA ASP A 489 -37.84 26.88 8.56
C ASP A 489 -37.47 27.54 7.21
N ILE A 490 -36.35 28.26 7.18
CA ILE A 490 -35.88 28.97 5.97
C ILE A 490 -35.42 27.97 4.90
N LEU A 491 -34.85 26.83 5.29
CA LEU A 491 -34.45 25.76 4.38
C LEU A 491 -35.65 24.98 3.82
N ALA A 492 -36.64 24.68 4.66
CA ALA A 492 -37.88 24.02 4.25
C ALA A 492 -38.73 24.89 3.29
N ALA A 493 -38.53 26.21 3.31
CA ALA A 493 -39.21 27.17 2.43
C ALA A 493 -38.53 27.40 1.06
N LEU A 494 -37.41 26.73 0.75
CA LEU A 494 -36.75 26.80 -0.56
C LEU A 494 -37.53 26.04 -1.65
N SER A 495 -37.24 26.31 -2.93
CA SER A 495 -37.92 25.73 -4.09
C SER A 495 -37.29 24.42 -4.58
N GLU A 496 -35.96 24.33 -4.67
CA GLU A 496 -35.27 23.13 -5.18
C GLU A 496 -35.14 22.04 -4.08
N PRO A 497 -35.78 20.85 -4.20
CA PRO A 497 -35.74 19.82 -3.14
C PRO A 497 -34.34 19.25 -2.86
N GLU A 498 -33.46 19.21 -3.88
CA GLU A 498 -32.05 18.86 -3.73
C GLU A 498 -31.31 19.82 -2.78
N ILE A 499 -31.64 21.12 -2.83
CA ILE A 499 -31.07 22.14 -1.95
C ILE A 499 -31.67 22.03 -0.54
N GLN A 500 -32.98 21.75 -0.43
CA GLN A 500 -33.64 21.50 0.86
C GLN A 500 -32.95 20.35 1.62
N VAL A 501 -32.73 19.20 0.97
CA VAL A 501 -32.00 18.05 1.56
C VAL A 501 -30.58 18.45 1.98
N SER A 502 -29.80 19.03 1.08
CA SER A 502 -28.40 19.40 1.36
C SER A 502 -28.26 20.43 2.48
N GLY A 503 -29.23 21.35 2.61
CA GLY A 503 -29.24 22.35 3.68
C GLY A 503 -29.61 21.74 5.02
N LEU A 504 -30.66 20.93 5.08
CA LEU A 504 -31.14 20.30 6.32
C LEU A 504 -30.10 19.32 6.90
N ILE A 505 -29.42 18.54 6.04
CA ILE A 505 -28.26 17.71 6.45
C ILE A 505 -27.18 18.58 7.10
N GLY A 506 -26.95 19.79 6.57
CA GLY A 506 -26.01 20.78 7.11
C GLY A 506 -26.39 21.40 8.47
N LEU A 507 -27.64 21.20 8.93
CA LEU A 507 -28.06 21.56 10.29
C LEU A 507 -28.06 20.35 11.25
N TYR A 508 -28.19 19.12 10.75
CA TYR A 508 -28.54 17.93 11.54
C TYR A 508 -27.73 17.74 12.82
N GLU A 509 -26.41 17.89 12.76
CA GLU A 509 -25.53 17.68 13.92
C GLU A 509 -25.75 18.72 15.03
N ALA A 510 -26.24 19.92 14.71
CA ALA A 510 -26.53 20.97 15.69
C ALA A 510 -27.92 20.85 16.33
N LEU A 511 -28.86 20.14 15.67
CA LEU A 511 -30.23 19.92 16.15
C LEU A 511 -30.30 18.97 17.36
N ASN A 512 -31.36 19.08 18.17
CA ASN A 512 -31.67 18.11 19.24
C ASN A 512 -32.37 16.84 18.71
N GLU A 513 -32.59 15.82 19.54
CA GLU A 513 -33.12 14.51 19.09
C GLU A 513 -34.51 14.60 18.45
N ASP A 514 -35.45 15.36 19.03
CA ASP A 514 -36.80 15.55 18.46
C ASP A 514 -36.74 16.34 17.14
N GLU A 515 -35.90 17.37 17.07
CA GLU A 515 -35.65 18.17 15.87
C GLU A 515 -34.98 17.35 14.75
N ARG A 516 -34.09 16.41 15.08
CA ARG A 516 -33.44 15.49 14.14
C ARG A 516 -34.45 14.53 13.51
N ASP A 517 -35.32 13.92 14.32
CA ASP A 517 -36.35 12.99 13.83
C ASP A 517 -37.35 13.72 12.90
N LEU A 518 -37.66 15.00 13.17
CA LEU A 518 -38.44 15.86 12.29
C LEU A 518 -37.69 16.27 11.01
N ALA A 519 -36.43 16.69 11.12
CA ALA A 519 -35.62 17.10 9.97
C ALA A 519 -35.43 15.96 8.97
N VAL A 520 -35.20 14.72 9.44
CA VAL A 520 -35.08 13.54 8.57
C VAL A 520 -36.40 13.18 7.89
N ARG A 521 -37.55 13.38 8.55
CA ARG A 521 -38.87 13.24 7.89
C ARG A 521 -39.00 14.22 6.73
N GLU A 522 -38.66 15.49 6.93
CA GLU A 522 -38.69 16.46 5.85
C GLU A 522 -37.67 16.13 4.75
N MET A 523 -36.44 15.74 5.09
CA MET A 523 -35.45 15.28 4.08
C MET A 523 -36.00 14.14 3.20
N LEU A 524 -36.67 13.14 3.78
CA LEU A 524 -37.27 12.04 3.03
C LEU A 524 -38.46 12.53 2.17
N LEU A 525 -39.26 13.48 2.65
CA LEU A 525 -40.31 14.13 1.87
C LEU A 525 -39.72 14.97 0.72
N CYS A 526 -38.64 15.73 0.93
CA CYS A 526 -37.88 16.42 -0.10
C CYS A 526 -37.37 15.44 -1.17
N ALA A 527 -36.76 14.33 -0.77
CA ALA A 527 -36.27 13.31 -1.69
C ALA A 527 -37.41 12.66 -2.50
N SER A 528 -38.59 12.45 -1.90
CA SER A 528 -39.77 11.96 -2.63
C SER A 528 -40.28 12.92 -3.71
N ARG A 529 -39.95 14.23 -3.60
CA ARG A 529 -40.29 15.29 -4.57
C ARG A 529 -39.25 15.46 -5.68
N ILE A 530 -38.29 14.53 -5.83
CA ILE A 530 -37.27 14.55 -6.90
C ILE A 530 -37.68 13.62 -8.04
N ASP A 531 -38.06 14.21 -9.18
CA ASP A 531 -38.52 13.49 -10.38
C ASP A 531 -37.43 12.57 -10.97
N VAL A 532 -36.18 13.06 -11.04
CA VAL A 532 -35.07 12.36 -11.68
C VAL A 532 -34.52 11.28 -10.73
N GLU A 533 -34.76 10.02 -11.06
CA GLU A 533 -34.44 8.88 -10.20
C GLU A 533 -33.00 8.86 -9.67
N TYR A 534 -31.99 9.00 -10.54
CA TYR A 534 -30.58 9.07 -10.13
C TYR A 534 -30.33 10.14 -9.05
N ARG A 535 -31.02 11.29 -9.13
CA ARG A 535 -30.92 12.35 -8.13
C ARG A 535 -31.70 12.02 -6.85
N ARG A 536 -32.85 11.35 -6.97
CA ARG A 536 -33.63 10.80 -5.84
C ARG A 536 -32.81 9.77 -5.07
N ALA A 537 -32.21 8.81 -5.75
CA ALA A 537 -31.30 7.82 -5.18
C ALA A 537 -30.10 8.49 -4.50
N LYS A 538 -29.43 9.43 -5.17
CA LYS A 538 -28.32 10.21 -4.60
C LYS A 538 -28.70 10.99 -3.34
N ALA A 539 -29.89 11.60 -3.30
CA ALA A 539 -30.41 12.25 -2.11
C ALA A 539 -30.65 11.22 -0.98
N LEU A 540 -31.24 10.06 -1.28
CA LEU A 540 -31.44 8.98 -0.31
C LEU A 540 -30.13 8.41 0.23
N VAL A 541 -29.07 8.30 -0.58
CA VAL A 541 -27.71 7.96 -0.12
C VAL A 541 -27.17 8.99 0.89
N GLN A 542 -27.44 10.28 0.67
CA GLN A 542 -27.03 11.35 1.59
C GLN A 542 -27.86 11.38 2.89
N ILE A 543 -29.13 10.99 2.84
CA ILE A 543 -30.03 10.97 4.00
C ILE A 543 -29.82 9.71 4.85
N ALA A 544 -29.57 8.55 4.23
CA ALA A 544 -29.48 7.25 4.89
C ALA A 544 -28.58 7.17 6.14
N PRO A 545 -27.42 7.86 6.24
CA PRO A 545 -26.59 7.90 7.44
C PRO A 545 -27.28 8.46 8.69
N TYR A 546 -28.33 9.27 8.50
CA TYR A 546 -29.05 10.00 9.53
C TYR A 546 -30.39 9.36 9.89
N VAL A 547 -30.80 8.28 9.22
CA VAL A 547 -32.14 7.71 9.37
C VAL A 547 -32.29 6.95 10.69
N PRO A 548 -33.20 7.38 11.59
CA PRO A 548 -33.50 6.70 12.84
C PRO A 548 -34.25 5.39 12.59
N ALA A 549 -34.21 4.46 13.54
CA ALA A 549 -34.88 3.16 13.43
C ALA A 549 -36.41 3.27 13.23
N THR A 550 -37.01 4.38 13.65
CA THR A 550 -38.42 4.77 13.45
C THR A 550 -38.79 5.06 11.99
N LEU A 551 -37.81 5.39 11.14
CA LEU A 551 -37.97 5.76 9.73
C LEU A 551 -37.30 4.79 8.76
N ALA A 552 -36.65 3.75 9.27
CA ALA A 552 -35.96 2.74 8.46
C ALA A 552 -36.92 1.99 7.49
N SER A 553 -38.20 1.81 7.83
CA SER A 553 -39.19 1.26 6.89
C SER A 553 -39.43 2.19 5.69
N GLN A 554 -39.62 3.50 5.93
CA GLN A 554 -39.82 4.49 4.87
C GLN A 554 -38.62 4.53 3.91
N LEU A 555 -37.39 4.53 4.43
CA LEU A 555 -36.18 4.47 3.60
C LEU A 555 -36.10 3.15 2.79
N MET A 556 -36.44 2.02 3.42
CA MET A 556 -36.47 0.71 2.75
C MET A 556 -37.51 0.65 1.63
N ASP A 557 -38.66 1.31 1.79
CA ASP A 557 -39.69 1.38 0.76
C ASP A 557 -39.24 2.29 -0.40
N MET A 558 -38.76 3.51 -0.10
CA MET A 558 -38.20 4.42 -1.12
C MET A 558 -36.99 3.84 -1.88
N ALA A 559 -36.24 2.90 -1.29
CA ALA A 559 -35.15 2.18 -1.95
C ALA A 559 -35.62 1.03 -2.85
N LYS A 560 -36.88 0.56 -2.73
CA LYS A 560 -37.48 -0.38 -3.70
C LYS A 560 -37.91 0.35 -4.97
N ASP A 561 -38.36 1.59 -4.82
CA ASP A 561 -38.86 2.48 -5.88
C ASP A 561 -37.73 3.21 -6.63
N ILE A 562 -36.61 2.50 -6.81
CA ILE A 562 -35.48 2.83 -7.69
C ILE A 562 -35.39 1.64 -8.64
N ASP A 563 -35.32 1.83 -9.94
CA ASP A 563 -35.17 0.73 -10.90
C ASP A 563 -33.71 0.27 -10.99
N ASP A 564 -32.75 1.19 -11.11
CA ASP A 564 -31.33 0.88 -11.25
C ASP A 564 -30.76 0.04 -10.08
N PRO A 565 -29.95 -1.02 -10.33
CA PRO A 565 -29.41 -1.87 -9.28
C PRO A 565 -28.22 -1.24 -8.52
N ALA A 566 -27.37 -0.43 -9.15
CA ALA A 566 -26.22 0.18 -8.50
C ALA A 566 -26.67 1.29 -7.53
N ASP A 567 -27.51 2.21 -7.98
CA ASP A 567 -28.11 3.26 -7.13
C ASP A 567 -28.91 2.67 -5.96
N LYS A 568 -29.70 1.61 -6.22
CA LYS A 568 -30.44 0.86 -5.19
C LYS A 568 -29.49 0.22 -4.17
N ALA A 569 -28.41 -0.42 -4.62
CA ALA A 569 -27.40 -0.99 -3.73
C ALA A 569 -26.75 0.11 -2.87
N HIS A 570 -26.38 1.24 -3.46
CA HIS A 570 -25.78 2.37 -2.74
C HIS A 570 -26.67 2.91 -1.61
N VAL A 571 -27.98 3.10 -1.84
CA VAL A 571 -28.93 3.53 -0.78
C VAL A 571 -29.00 2.50 0.36
N LEU A 572 -29.12 1.22 0.01
CA LEU A 572 -29.23 0.13 1.01
C LEU A 572 -27.94 -0.07 1.82
N LEU A 573 -26.78 0.13 1.20
CA LEU A 573 -25.46 0.03 1.85
C LEU A 573 -25.18 1.22 2.77
N ALA A 574 -25.48 2.44 2.32
CA ALA A 574 -25.37 3.65 3.14
C ALA A 574 -26.23 3.54 4.42
N ALA A 575 -27.45 3.01 4.31
CA ALA A 575 -28.31 2.72 5.44
C ALA A 575 -27.73 1.63 6.36
N SER A 576 -27.27 0.52 5.78
CA SER A 576 -26.70 -0.63 6.52
C SER A 576 -25.49 -0.27 7.37
N ALA A 577 -24.72 0.75 6.96
CA ALA A 577 -23.52 1.21 7.66
C ALA A 577 -23.78 2.03 8.93
N LYS A 578 -25.00 2.57 9.13
CA LYS A 578 -25.35 3.43 10.27
C LYS A 578 -26.56 2.94 11.08
N LEU A 579 -27.49 2.21 10.46
CA LEU A 579 -28.67 1.70 11.15
C LEU A 579 -28.32 0.73 12.31
N PRO A 580 -29.05 0.77 13.44
CA PRO A 580 -28.85 -0.15 14.56
C PRO A 580 -28.91 -1.62 14.17
N ALA A 581 -28.15 -2.46 14.88
CA ALA A 581 -27.98 -3.88 14.58
C ALA A 581 -29.31 -4.66 14.46
N GLN A 582 -30.32 -4.24 15.21
CA GLN A 582 -31.67 -4.81 15.24
C GLN A 582 -32.44 -4.61 13.92
N VAL A 583 -32.18 -3.51 13.19
CA VAL A 583 -32.94 -3.11 11.98
C VAL A 583 -32.10 -3.12 10.70
N ARG A 584 -30.76 -3.17 10.77
CA ARG A 584 -29.89 -3.22 9.57
C ARG A 584 -29.93 -4.57 8.82
N GLY A 585 -30.33 -5.66 9.47
CA GLY A 585 -30.29 -7.01 8.89
C GLY A 585 -31.04 -7.19 7.55
N PRO A 586 -32.28 -6.69 7.42
CA PRO A 586 -33.01 -6.66 6.14
C PRO A 586 -32.31 -5.85 5.04
N PHE A 587 -31.70 -4.70 5.39
CA PHE A 587 -30.96 -3.87 4.44
C PHE A 587 -29.74 -4.60 3.88
N ILE A 588 -28.93 -5.21 4.76
CA ILE A 588 -27.76 -6.01 4.35
C ILE A 588 -28.18 -7.13 3.38
N ARG A 589 -29.24 -7.88 3.69
CA ARG A 589 -29.71 -8.95 2.79
C ARG A 589 -30.25 -8.45 1.45
N ARG A 590 -30.92 -7.30 1.41
CA ARG A 590 -31.38 -6.72 0.13
C ARG A 590 -30.20 -6.17 -0.67
N ALA A 591 -29.21 -5.56 -0.01
CA ALA A 591 -27.96 -5.13 -0.63
C ALA A 591 -27.14 -6.32 -1.17
N GLN A 592 -27.05 -7.44 -0.44
CA GLN A 592 -26.41 -8.68 -0.93
C GLN A 592 -27.03 -9.17 -2.24
N ALA A 593 -28.37 -9.20 -2.32
CA ALA A 593 -29.08 -9.59 -3.54
C ALA A 593 -28.84 -8.57 -4.67
N THR A 594 -29.13 -7.29 -4.42
CA THR A 594 -29.03 -6.25 -5.45
C THR A 594 -27.59 -6.04 -5.94
N ALA A 595 -26.57 -6.19 -5.10
CA ALA A 595 -25.18 -6.13 -5.54
C ALA A 595 -24.80 -7.29 -6.48
N ALA A 596 -25.44 -8.45 -6.38
CA ALA A 596 -25.26 -9.55 -7.34
C ALA A 596 -25.94 -9.26 -8.69
N ASP A 597 -27.03 -8.49 -8.68
CA ASP A 597 -27.80 -8.08 -9.87
C ASP A 597 -27.11 -6.97 -10.71
N ILE A 598 -25.97 -6.40 -10.27
CA ILE A 598 -25.25 -5.33 -11.00
C ILE A 598 -24.48 -5.90 -12.20
N GLU A 599 -24.79 -5.45 -13.41
CA GLU A 599 -24.14 -5.87 -14.65
C GLU A 599 -22.75 -5.23 -14.87
N ASP A 600 -22.54 -3.98 -14.43
CA ASP A 600 -21.23 -3.34 -14.55
C ASP A 600 -20.21 -3.91 -13.55
N GLY A 601 -18.96 -4.09 -13.98
CA GLY A 601 -17.92 -4.68 -13.14
C GLY A 601 -17.33 -3.73 -12.09
N TYR A 602 -17.27 -2.43 -12.36
CA TYR A 602 -16.76 -1.43 -11.43
C TYR A 602 -17.79 -1.07 -10.36
N ASP A 603 -19.06 -0.85 -10.74
CA ASP A 603 -20.13 -0.57 -9.78
C ASP A 603 -20.40 -1.78 -8.88
N GLN A 604 -20.32 -3.01 -9.41
CA GLN A 604 -20.38 -4.22 -8.59
C GLN A 604 -19.18 -4.32 -7.62
N ALA A 605 -17.97 -3.93 -8.05
CA ALA A 605 -16.81 -3.89 -7.17
C ALA A 605 -16.96 -2.84 -6.05
N ALA A 606 -17.53 -1.67 -6.34
CA ALA A 606 -17.82 -0.64 -5.36
C ALA A 606 -18.89 -1.09 -4.35
N ALA A 607 -19.98 -1.70 -4.83
CA ALA A 607 -21.02 -2.27 -3.98
C ALA A 607 -20.47 -3.38 -3.06
N LEU A 608 -19.64 -4.29 -3.58
CA LEU A 608 -18.96 -5.32 -2.78
C LEU A 608 -18.01 -4.72 -1.74
N ALA A 609 -17.25 -3.68 -2.09
CA ALA A 609 -16.32 -3.02 -1.17
C ALA A 609 -17.02 -2.36 0.03
N ALA A 610 -18.21 -1.79 -0.17
CA ALA A 610 -19.03 -1.27 0.92
C ALA A 610 -19.80 -2.37 1.68
N LEU A 611 -20.14 -3.48 1.03
CA LEU A 611 -20.91 -4.59 1.61
C LEU A 611 -20.08 -5.47 2.55
N ILE A 612 -18.94 -6.00 2.09
CA ILE A 612 -18.18 -7.05 2.78
C ILE A 612 -17.78 -6.66 4.21
N PRO A 613 -17.33 -5.41 4.50
CA PRO A 613 -17.02 -4.99 5.87
C PRO A 613 -18.19 -5.10 6.86
N LEU A 614 -19.45 -5.05 6.40
CA LEU A 614 -20.65 -5.09 7.24
C LEU A 614 -21.07 -6.52 7.65
N LEU A 615 -20.54 -7.54 6.97
CA LEU A 615 -20.91 -8.95 7.12
C LEU A 615 -20.22 -9.64 8.32
N PRO A 616 -20.75 -10.78 8.81
CA PRO A 616 -20.01 -11.67 9.71
C PRO A 616 -18.77 -12.26 9.01
N ASN A 617 -17.67 -12.47 9.73
CA ASN A 617 -16.43 -12.99 9.13
C ASN A 617 -16.62 -14.35 8.42
N SER A 618 -17.52 -15.20 8.91
CA SER A 618 -17.88 -16.49 8.28
C SER A 618 -18.64 -16.40 6.95
N GLU A 619 -19.08 -15.19 6.56
CA GLU A 619 -19.59 -14.89 5.22
C GLU A 619 -18.52 -14.24 4.33
N LYS A 620 -17.64 -13.39 4.89
CA LYS A 620 -16.60 -12.66 4.14
C LYS A 620 -15.69 -13.58 3.33
N GLU A 621 -15.21 -14.67 3.93
CA GLU A 621 -14.35 -15.67 3.28
C GLU A 621 -14.93 -16.17 1.94
N ARG A 622 -16.25 -16.20 1.79
CA ARG A 622 -16.95 -16.68 0.58
C ARG A 622 -16.87 -15.70 -0.59
N TYR A 623 -16.66 -14.41 -0.32
CA TYR A 623 -16.54 -13.38 -1.34
C TYR A 623 -15.16 -13.34 -2.00
N GLN A 624 -14.18 -14.13 -1.54
CA GLN A 624 -12.83 -14.12 -2.12
C GLN A 624 -12.83 -14.53 -3.60
N ASP A 625 -13.62 -15.54 -3.99
CA ASP A 625 -13.75 -15.92 -5.39
C ASP A 625 -14.56 -14.88 -6.18
N THR A 626 -15.65 -14.34 -5.61
CA THR A 626 -16.47 -13.29 -6.23
C THR A 626 -15.67 -12.02 -6.53
N ILE A 627 -14.82 -11.56 -5.61
CA ILE A 627 -13.91 -10.42 -5.84
C ILE A 627 -13.02 -10.67 -7.06
N ILE A 628 -12.44 -11.86 -7.17
CA ILE A 628 -11.57 -12.22 -8.30
C ILE A 628 -12.37 -12.34 -9.60
N GLU A 629 -13.58 -12.90 -9.56
CA GLU A 629 -14.47 -12.96 -10.72
C GLU A 629 -14.83 -11.57 -11.25
N VAL A 630 -15.28 -10.66 -10.37
CA VAL A 630 -15.65 -9.29 -10.72
C VAL A 630 -14.48 -8.50 -11.29
N ILE A 631 -13.29 -8.58 -10.67
CA ILE A 631 -12.09 -7.90 -11.19
C ILE A 631 -11.67 -8.46 -12.57
N ASN A 632 -11.89 -9.76 -12.85
CA ASN A 632 -11.64 -10.33 -14.18
C ASN A 632 -12.75 -10.02 -15.20
N ARG A 633 -13.98 -9.71 -14.77
CA ARG A 633 -15.10 -9.29 -15.64
C ARG A 633 -14.86 -7.90 -16.24
N ILE A 634 -14.17 -7.01 -15.54
CA ILE A 634 -13.90 -5.64 -15.99
C ILE A 634 -12.96 -5.65 -17.20
N GLY A 635 -13.46 -5.19 -18.35
CA GLY A 635 -12.71 -5.12 -19.60
C GLY A 635 -11.58 -4.09 -19.55
N ASP A 636 -11.90 -2.84 -19.20
CA ASP A 636 -10.92 -1.74 -19.15
C ASP A 636 -9.87 -1.93 -18.04
N ASP A 637 -8.68 -1.37 -18.22
CA ASP A 637 -7.61 -1.49 -17.24
C ASP A 637 -7.66 -0.41 -16.14
N TYR A 638 -8.08 0.83 -16.39
CA TYR A 638 -8.24 1.83 -15.33
C TYR A 638 -9.38 1.48 -14.36
N ASP A 639 -10.52 0.99 -14.88
CA ASP A 639 -11.63 0.55 -14.04
C ASP A 639 -11.24 -0.70 -13.22
N LYS A 640 -10.48 -1.61 -13.82
CA LYS A 640 -9.91 -2.80 -13.15
C LYS A 640 -8.89 -2.41 -12.07
N ALA A 641 -8.02 -1.43 -12.32
CA ALA A 641 -7.13 -0.88 -11.29
C ALA A 641 -7.90 -0.24 -10.13
N SER A 642 -9.03 0.40 -10.43
CA SER A 642 -9.88 1.07 -9.44
C SER A 642 -10.67 0.05 -8.60
N ALA A 643 -11.18 -1.02 -9.20
CA ALA A 643 -11.76 -2.17 -8.48
C ALA A 643 -10.72 -2.89 -7.60
N ILE A 644 -9.49 -3.08 -8.10
CA ILE A 644 -8.36 -3.59 -7.32
C ILE A 644 -8.08 -2.67 -6.11
N ALA A 645 -8.08 -1.35 -6.32
CA ALA A 645 -7.82 -0.38 -5.26
C ALA A 645 -8.88 -0.43 -4.14
N LEU A 646 -10.14 -0.74 -4.47
CA LEU A 646 -11.23 -0.86 -3.51
C LEU A 646 -11.22 -2.22 -2.76
N LEU A 647 -10.93 -3.32 -3.46
CA LEU A 647 -11.13 -4.68 -2.93
C LEU A 647 -9.87 -5.32 -2.33
N ALA A 648 -8.66 -4.94 -2.77
CA ALA A 648 -7.43 -5.53 -2.25
C ALA A 648 -7.20 -5.28 -0.74
N PRO A 649 -7.46 -4.09 -0.17
CA PRO A 649 -7.29 -3.87 1.27
C PRO A 649 -8.23 -4.73 2.13
N ILE A 650 -9.42 -5.05 1.61
CA ILE A 650 -10.42 -5.90 2.31
C ILE A 650 -9.90 -7.34 2.36
N MET A 651 -9.49 -7.91 1.22
CA MET A 651 -8.88 -9.25 1.14
C MET A 651 -7.59 -9.39 1.98
N ALA A 652 -6.87 -8.30 2.24
CA ALA A 652 -5.63 -8.32 3.01
C ALA A 652 -5.91 -8.33 4.52
N ASN A 653 -6.80 -7.46 4.98
CA ASN A 653 -7.14 -7.33 6.40
C ASN A 653 -7.80 -8.61 6.96
N GLU A 654 -8.46 -9.40 6.13
CA GLU A 654 -9.06 -10.69 6.50
C GLU A 654 -8.02 -11.80 6.81
N GLN A 655 -6.73 -11.59 6.51
CA GLN A 655 -5.65 -12.55 6.76
C GLN A 655 -4.89 -12.28 8.09
N GLY A 656 -5.22 -11.20 8.80
CA GLY A 656 -4.33 -10.53 9.75
C GLY A 656 -4.51 -10.81 11.25
N HIS A 657 -4.69 -12.05 11.72
CA HIS A 657 -4.60 -12.40 13.17
C HIS A 657 -4.26 -13.89 13.40
N PRO A 658 -3.49 -14.27 14.46
CA PRO A 658 -2.37 -13.55 15.08
C PRO A 658 -1.10 -14.45 15.18
N GLU A 659 0.05 -14.00 14.67
CA GLU A 659 1.31 -14.78 14.76
C GLU A 659 2.08 -14.64 16.08
N ASP A 660 1.75 -13.62 16.90
CA ASP A 660 2.62 -13.01 17.93
C ASP A 660 2.94 -13.84 19.20
N VAL A 661 2.58 -15.12 19.26
CA VAL A 661 2.81 -15.97 20.46
C VAL A 661 3.63 -17.23 20.16
N MET A 662 3.94 -17.51 18.89
CA MET A 662 4.61 -18.75 18.47
C MET A 662 5.91 -18.47 17.71
N PRO A 663 6.97 -19.31 17.84
CA PRO A 663 8.24 -19.09 17.16
C PRO A 663 8.04 -18.97 15.64
N LYS A 664 8.76 -18.02 15.02
CA LYS A 664 8.79 -17.88 13.56
C LYS A 664 9.53 -19.07 12.94
N LEU A 665 8.96 -19.63 11.88
CA LEU A 665 9.61 -20.68 11.11
C LEU A 665 10.77 -20.10 10.27
N PRO A 666 11.91 -20.78 10.18
CA PRO A 666 12.98 -20.41 9.26
C PRO A 666 12.57 -20.68 7.80
N ALA A 667 13.27 -20.05 6.86
CA ALA A 667 13.05 -20.28 5.43
C ALA A 667 13.30 -21.74 5.03
N SER A 668 12.57 -22.22 4.01
CA SER A 668 12.71 -23.59 3.48
C SER A 668 14.13 -23.94 3.05
N ALA A 669 14.90 -22.96 2.56
CA ALA A 669 16.30 -23.10 2.20
C ALA A 669 17.22 -23.36 3.40
N GLU A 670 16.95 -22.72 4.55
CA GLU A 670 17.73 -22.92 5.78
C GLU A 670 17.41 -24.28 6.42
N LEU A 671 16.14 -24.69 6.40
CA LEU A 671 15.73 -26.04 6.80
C LEU A 671 16.42 -27.11 5.94
N LEU A 672 16.51 -26.90 4.62
CA LEU A 672 17.18 -27.81 3.71
C LEU A 672 18.70 -27.87 3.96
N ARG A 673 19.33 -26.72 4.18
CA ARG A 673 20.75 -26.63 4.54
C ARG A 673 21.07 -27.37 5.84
N GLN A 674 20.27 -27.16 6.90
CA GLN A 674 20.44 -27.86 8.16
C GLN A 674 20.16 -29.37 8.02
N GLY A 675 19.15 -29.76 7.24
CA GLY A 675 18.82 -31.15 6.95
C GLY A 675 19.97 -31.89 6.26
N LEU A 676 20.55 -31.30 5.21
CA LEU A 676 21.73 -31.84 4.51
C LEU A 676 22.98 -31.92 5.43
N ALA A 677 23.19 -30.92 6.29
CA ALA A 677 24.28 -30.95 7.27
C ALA A 677 24.10 -32.05 8.33
N ALA A 678 22.86 -32.27 8.81
CA ALA A 678 22.53 -33.39 9.69
C ALA A 678 22.67 -34.75 8.97
N SER A 679 22.35 -34.82 7.67
CA SER A 679 22.54 -36.04 6.86
C SER A 679 23.99 -36.50 6.81
N LEU A 680 24.95 -35.58 6.69
CA LEU A 680 26.39 -35.91 6.71
C LEU A 680 26.86 -36.51 8.05
N GLN A 681 26.14 -36.24 9.15
CA GLN A 681 26.46 -36.76 10.49
C GLN A 681 25.88 -38.18 10.74
N ILE A 682 25.11 -38.74 9.80
CA ILE A 682 24.56 -40.09 9.91
C ILE A 682 25.69 -41.12 9.75
N SER A 683 25.83 -42.02 10.72
CA SER A 683 26.86 -43.08 10.72
C SER A 683 26.54 -44.24 9.77
N ASP A 684 25.25 -44.59 9.61
CA ASP A 684 24.78 -45.59 8.65
C ASP A 684 24.88 -45.04 7.21
N ALA A 685 25.68 -45.72 6.37
CA ALA A 685 25.94 -45.26 5.00
C ALA A 685 24.69 -45.24 4.11
N VAL A 686 23.79 -46.23 4.26
CA VAL A 686 22.60 -46.38 3.43
C VAL A 686 21.57 -45.30 3.76
N LEU A 687 21.37 -45.02 5.05
CA LEU A 687 20.49 -43.94 5.51
C LEU A 687 21.07 -42.55 5.18
N ARG A 688 22.39 -42.39 5.26
CA ARG A 688 23.11 -41.17 4.84
C ARG A 688 22.91 -40.87 3.36
N GLU A 689 23.14 -41.86 2.49
CA GLU A 689 22.97 -41.72 1.04
C GLU A 689 21.52 -41.40 0.66
N GLN A 690 20.54 -42.02 1.32
CA GLN A 690 19.12 -41.73 1.10
C GLN A 690 18.76 -40.29 1.47
N CYS A 691 19.12 -39.82 2.68
CA CYS A 691 18.80 -38.45 3.10
C CYS A 691 19.57 -37.38 2.29
N LEU A 692 20.80 -37.68 1.83
CA LEU A 692 21.52 -36.79 0.91
C LEU A 692 20.89 -36.78 -0.49
N GLY A 693 20.52 -37.93 -1.05
CA GLY A 693 19.87 -38.03 -2.36
C GLY A 693 18.53 -37.29 -2.41
N ASP A 694 17.64 -37.58 -1.47
CA ASP A 694 16.32 -36.93 -1.37
C ASP A 694 16.44 -35.41 -1.12
N GLY A 695 17.39 -34.99 -0.28
CA GLY A 695 17.62 -33.58 0.01
C GLY A 695 18.21 -32.82 -1.18
N LEU A 696 19.15 -33.40 -1.91
CA LEU A 696 19.73 -32.77 -3.11
C LEU A 696 18.71 -32.70 -4.25
N GLN A 697 17.91 -33.75 -4.46
CA GLN A 697 16.82 -33.73 -5.45
C GLN A 697 15.78 -32.65 -5.11
N GLN A 698 15.39 -32.53 -3.84
CA GLN A 698 14.49 -31.47 -3.36
C GLN A 698 15.08 -30.06 -3.52
N GLY A 699 16.41 -29.90 -3.42
CA GLY A 699 17.08 -28.63 -3.73
C GLY A 699 17.02 -28.26 -5.21
N ILE A 700 17.19 -29.25 -6.09
CA ILE A 700 17.09 -29.09 -7.55
C ILE A 700 15.65 -28.74 -7.95
N ASP A 701 14.66 -29.52 -7.50
CA ASP A 701 13.24 -29.30 -7.80
C ASP A 701 12.70 -28.01 -7.16
N GLY A 702 13.28 -27.60 -6.03
CA GLY A 702 12.99 -26.34 -5.34
C GLY A 702 13.72 -25.12 -5.91
N GLY A 703 14.46 -25.25 -7.01
CA GLY A 703 15.07 -24.12 -7.72
C GLY A 703 16.35 -23.54 -7.09
N MET A 704 17.01 -24.23 -6.15
CA MET A 704 18.20 -23.72 -5.44
C MET A 704 19.42 -23.39 -6.32
N VAL A 705 19.38 -23.73 -7.61
CA VAL A 705 20.51 -23.64 -8.54
C VAL A 705 21.20 -22.27 -8.51
N GLU A 706 20.44 -21.18 -8.40
CA GLU A 706 20.96 -19.80 -8.46
C GLU A 706 21.69 -19.35 -7.17
N ASP A 707 21.26 -19.77 -5.98
CA ASP A 707 21.90 -19.42 -4.68
C ASP A 707 23.08 -20.36 -4.31
N SER A 708 23.33 -21.40 -5.11
CA SER A 708 23.94 -22.63 -4.61
C SER A 708 25.46 -22.62 -4.32
N PHE A 709 26.21 -21.56 -4.64
CA PHE A 709 27.68 -21.56 -4.51
C PHE A 709 28.16 -21.76 -3.05
N ALA A 710 27.54 -21.07 -2.09
CA ALA A 710 27.89 -21.21 -0.67
C ALA A 710 27.52 -22.61 -0.12
N LEU A 711 26.43 -23.20 -0.63
CA LEU A 711 25.98 -24.54 -0.23
C LEU A 711 26.94 -25.61 -0.78
N TRP A 712 27.23 -25.59 -2.08
CA TRP A 712 28.11 -26.58 -2.71
C TRP A 712 29.56 -26.47 -2.22
N SER A 713 30.09 -25.26 -2.00
CA SER A 713 31.44 -25.10 -1.45
C SER A 713 31.59 -25.63 -0.01
N TYR A 714 30.50 -25.69 0.77
CA TYR A 714 30.48 -26.33 2.09
C TYR A 714 30.28 -27.85 2.02
N LEU A 715 29.40 -28.34 1.15
CA LEU A 715 29.03 -29.77 1.06
C LEU A 715 30.05 -30.62 0.27
N LEU A 716 30.57 -30.12 -0.86
CA LEU A 716 31.45 -30.91 -1.75
C LEU A 716 32.73 -31.42 -1.05
N PRO A 717 33.46 -30.62 -0.24
CA PRO A 717 34.64 -31.11 0.48
C PRO A 717 34.30 -32.20 1.51
N GLN A 718 33.12 -32.11 2.13
CA GLN A 718 32.67 -33.08 3.13
C GLN A 718 32.24 -34.40 2.47
N ILE A 719 31.46 -34.34 1.39
CA ILE A 719 31.09 -35.51 0.59
C ILE A 719 32.35 -36.20 0.03
N ALA A 720 33.33 -35.44 -0.45
CA ALA A 720 34.62 -35.96 -0.94
C ALA A 720 35.55 -36.51 0.18
N SER A 721 35.20 -36.31 1.45
CA SER A 721 35.93 -36.84 2.61
C SER A 721 35.33 -38.12 3.20
N LEU A 722 34.19 -38.59 2.67
CA LEU A 722 33.55 -39.83 3.09
C LEU A 722 34.34 -41.06 2.57
N PRO A 723 34.47 -42.15 3.35
CA PRO A 723 35.19 -43.34 2.94
C PRO A 723 34.51 -44.04 1.76
N SER A 724 35.28 -44.40 0.75
CA SER A 724 34.81 -44.90 -0.55
C SER A 724 34.84 -46.43 -0.67
N ASP A 725 34.26 -47.16 0.29
CA ASP A 725 34.28 -48.63 0.33
C ASP A 725 32.95 -49.22 0.84
N ALA A 726 32.17 -49.84 -0.07
CA ALA A 726 31.32 -51.04 0.12
C ALA A 726 30.51 -51.35 -1.17
#